data_AF-A0A098BNN6-F1
#
_entry.id   AF-A0A098BNN6-F1
#
_cell.length_a   1.000
_cell.length_b   1.000
_cell.length_c   1.000
_cell.angle_alpha   90.00
_cell.angle_beta   90.00
_cell.angle_gamma   90.00
#
_symmetry.space_group_name_H-M   'P 1'
#
loop_
_entity.id
_entity.type
_entity.pdbx_description
1 polymer ?
#
loop_
_entity_poly.entity_id
_entity_poly.type
_entity_poly.pdbx_seq_one_letter_code
_entity_poly.pdbx_strand_id
1 'polypeptide(L)'
;MTTALTHPYEPAPTDVAGAARRLARAQDAGPALLFVEDSSSDGTACAVMRWPGRDPLLADSVHTFEHFGLRIDDHELLTTGDADRRVHRFAFVTPPEWEPGSPRRVAAVFDAHAQGRTVVDGYSRLAVVAEVGVRDIALVRAAARFARQAGLIMSERYVVDTLCRHAGFVEALVACFAARFDPDRHDRDVAAGQALAERRGAAESLDEDRILRSLESFVTATVRTNWYQRDDRGAAKPYGAFMLDSARLADPGPVVPHREIFVHSDDVEGIHVRSGTVARGGLRFSDRPEDYRTEVLGLMKTQVVKNAPIVPVGAKGAFVRRNPDISPAQAYSTFVRGMLDLADNIVDGRIVHPDRTVVHGGDDAYLVVAADKGTARFSDLANSIAAEYDYWLGDAFASGGSSGYDHKAMGITARGAWVAVREHFTDLGIDVETTEVTAVGIGDMSGDVFGNGMLLSPHLRLVGAFDHRHIFLDPDPDTARAYAERRRLFELPGSSWDDFDRDVLSAGGGVWPRSAKSVTVPEPARRLLGLSHPTTTPDELIKALLTAPVDLLWNGGVGTYVKASSESHTEAADPANDPVRVDASQLRCRVVGEGGNLGFTQRARIEFAAAGGRVNADFIDNAAGVATSDAEVNLKIALESARRRGGLTLEERNRLLDDARDEVARTVLRTNRDQAVALGLAVSRAARLLGRHERLIIHLETGGGLRRSTEVLPTVQELAARAGAGRGLTRPEIAVLLARSKNVVCRDLLESDVPDDPVFADVALEYFPAGMRAVLRDEIRDHPLRREIVATRIASDLVDHVGPGMIYQLEERLGVRTPAVARAYAVIRAVFDTDRWWAEARDGADRWERLGAVQGFVEHAASWILRLRPSPLDVTAEIARLRAGVEDLLADAAPGDGPDFGFLAECPALVDTAHTLDCPARLVARVHAATGSLLGIEGMSPDLSTGSHTWWDSTAIATARDELADRHHGLVAAILRRDGAPTGPADVDEVLARWQARVPDAIARVTRLTTELRENGPVDLPRACTLGAELRLLVRATER
;
A
#
# COMPACT_ATOMS: atom_id res chain seq x y z
N MET A 1 28.82 -30.05 3.55
CA MET A 1 29.88 -31.08 3.37
C MET A 1 30.36 -31.07 1.93
N THR A 2 31.61 -30.65 1.71
CA THR A 2 32.39 -30.64 0.46
C THR A 2 32.29 -31.95 -0.32
N THR A 3 31.38 -32.06 -1.29
CA THR A 3 31.37 -33.18 -2.25
C THR A 3 30.75 -32.78 -3.59
N ALA A 4 31.60 -32.22 -4.45
CA ALA A 4 31.54 -32.45 -5.89
C ALA A 4 32.98 -32.44 -6.44
N LEU A 5 33.88 -33.17 -5.77
CA LEU A 5 35.21 -33.53 -6.24
C LEU A 5 35.54 -34.97 -5.82
N THR A 6 34.64 -35.91 -6.12
CA THR A 6 34.93 -37.34 -5.97
C THR A 6 34.35 -38.12 -7.15
N HIS A 7 34.84 -37.81 -8.35
CA HIS A 7 35.23 -38.89 -9.26
C HIS A 7 36.71 -39.18 -8.99
N PRO A 8 37.18 -40.44 -8.99
CA PRO A 8 38.61 -40.71 -9.03
C PRO A 8 39.15 -40.09 -10.32
N TYR A 9 39.86 -38.97 -10.18
CA TYR A 9 40.31 -38.13 -11.28
C TYR A 9 41.39 -38.88 -12.06
N GLU A 10 41.12 -39.22 -13.32
CA GLU A 10 42.18 -39.50 -14.27
C GLU A 10 43.03 -38.23 -14.43
N PRO A 11 44.37 -38.31 -14.31
CA PRO A 11 45.28 -37.17 -14.43
C PRO A 11 45.06 -36.42 -15.75
N ALA A 12 45.43 -35.14 -15.80
CA ALA A 12 45.31 -34.39 -17.04
C ALA A 12 46.19 -35.06 -18.10
N PRO A 13 45.74 -35.10 -19.37
CA PRO A 13 46.53 -35.70 -20.42
C PRO A 13 47.86 -34.94 -20.57
N THR A 14 48.97 -35.68 -20.58
CA THR A 14 50.33 -35.12 -20.73
C THR A 14 50.64 -34.73 -22.18
N ASP A 15 49.84 -35.19 -23.15
CA ASP A 15 49.99 -34.84 -24.56
C ASP A 15 48.62 -34.64 -25.27
N VAL A 16 48.65 -33.91 -26.38
CA VAL A 16 47.47 -33.58 -27.22
C VAL A 16 46.77 -34.83 -27.75
N ALA A 17 47.53 -35.87 -28.11
CA ALA A 17 46.97 -37.09 -28.68
C ALA A 17 46.18 -37.90 -27.64
N GLY A 18 46.64 -37.91 -26.39
CA GLY A 18 45.98 -38.48 -25.23
C GLY A 18 44.69 -37.72 -24.91
N ALA A 19 44.73 -36.39 -24.91
CA ALA A 19 43.57 -35.54 -24.73
C ALA A 19 42.50 -35.76 -25.81
N ALA A 20 42.92 -35.81 -27.08
CA ALA A 20 42.04 -36.07 -28.22
C ALA A 20 41.39 -37.44 -28.15
N ARG A 21 42.15 -38.50 -27.82
CA ARG A 21 41.60 -39.85 -27.63
C ARG A 21 40.59 -39.92 -26.48
N ARG A 22 40.85 -39.18 -25.38
CA ARG A 22 39.96 -39.13 -24.22
C ARG A 22 38.62 -38.48 -24.56
N LEU A 23 38.65 -37.31 -25.21
CA LEU A 23 37.43 -36.62 -25.67
C LEU A 23 36.69 -37.41 -26.76
N ALA A 24 37.40 -38.06 -27.68
CA ALA A 24 36.81 -38.89 -28.71
C ALA A 24 36.11 -40.14 -28.16
N ARG A 25 36.54 -40.68 -27.00
CA ARG A 25 35.90 -41.84 -26.35
C ARG A 25 34.79 -41.49 -25.37
N ALA A 26 34.73 -40.25 -24.90
CA ALA A 26 33.69 -39.81 -23.98
C ALA A 26 32.30 -39.99 -24.62
N GLN A 27 31.39 -40.72 -23.97
CA GLN A 27 30.04 -40.98 -24.49
C GLN A 27 29.14 -39.73 -24.48
N ASP A 28 29.59 -38.65 -23.86
CA ASP A 28 28.84 -37.41 -23.71
C ASP A 28 28.57 -36.75 -25.06
N ALA A 29 27.36 -36.21 -25.28
CA ALA A 29 26.89 -35.73 -26.58
C ALA A 29 27.15 -34.24 -26.87
N GLY A 30 27.70 -33.49 -25.90
CA GLY A 30 27.92 -32.04 -25.98
C GLY A 30 29.35 -31.60 -26.30
N PRO A 31 29.58 -30.29 -26.53
CA PRO A 31 30.92 -29.73 -26.55
C PRO A 31 31.70 -29.99 -25.26
N ALA A 32 33.01 -30.21 -25.34
CA ALA A 32 33.85 -30.47 -24.17
C ALA A 32 35.27 -29.94 -24.35
N LEU A 33 35.91 -29.50 -23.26
CA LEU A 33 37.25 -28.89 -23.25
C LEU A 33 38.20 -29.59 -22.26
N LEU A 34 39.40 -29.96 -22.71
CA LEU A 34 40.47 -30.49 -21.86
C LEU A 34 41.79 -29.77 -22.12
N PHE A 35 42.41 -29.23 -21.07
CA PHE A 35 43.77 -28.69 -21.14
C PHE A 35 44.84 -29.78 -21.04
N VAL A 36 46.00 -29.55 -21.66
CA VAL A 36 47.15 -30.46 -21.69
C VAL A 36 48.21 -29.99 -20.68
N GLU A 37 48.66 -30.91 -19.82
CA GLU A 37 49.45 -30.62 -18.61
C GLU A 37 50.84 -30.00 -18.89
N ASP A 38 51.43 -30.27 -20.06
CA ASP A 38 52.83 -29.96 -20.39
C ASP A 38 53.00 -28.71 -21.29
N SER A 39 52.02 -27.80 -21.30
CA SER A 39 52.02 -26.66 -22.24
C SER A 39 52.18 -25.28 -21.61
N SER A 40 52.28 -25.17 -20.27
CA SER A 40 52.52 -23.89 -19.60
C SER A 40 54.00 -23.52 -19.58
N SER A 41 54.59 -23.26 -20.75
CA SER A 41 55.81 -22.45 -20.88
C SER A 41 55.42 -20.98 -21.05
N ASP A 42 56.10 -20.06 -20.34
CA ASP A 42 56.00 -18.58 -20.44
C ASP A 42 54.73 -18.04 -21.13
N GLY A 43 53.60 -18.05 -20.42
CA GLY A 43 52.38 -17.35 -20.86
C GLY A 43 51.56 -18.03 -21.96
N THR A 44 51.71 -19.33 -22.16
CA THR A 44 50.90 -20.11 -23.11
C THR A 44 50.18 -21.30 -22.47
N ALA A 45 49.07 -21.74 -23.06
CA ALA A 45 48.34 -22.96 -22.66
C ALA A 45 47.75 -23.67 -23.87
N CYS A 46 47.77 -24.99 -23.89
CA CYS A 46 47.20 -25.81 -24.94
C CYS A 46 45.97 -26.57 -24.44
N ALA A 47 44.90 -26.57 -25.22
CA ALA A 47 43.71 -27.36 -24.96
C ALA A 47 43.23 -28.11 -26.20
N VAL A 48 42.57 -29.23 -25.95
CA VAL A 48 41.84 -29.99 -26.96
C VAL A 48 40.36 -29.88 -26.68
N MET A 49 39.59 -29.66 -27.73
CA MET A 49 38.17 -29.36 -27.65
C MET A 49 37.41 -30.23 -28.64
N ARG A 50 36.27 -30.79 -28.23
CA ARG A 50 35.41 -31.59 -29.10
C ARG A 50 34.09 -30.88 -29.34
N TRP A 51 33.66 -30.79 -30.60
CA TRP A 51 32.32 -30.34 -30.98
C TRP A 51 31.49 -31.49 -31.58
N PRO A 52 30.23 -31.67 -31.13
CA PRO A 52 29.31 -32.60 -31.76
C PRO A 52 28.76 -32.02 -33.08
N GLY A 53 28.90 -32.76 -34.18
CA GLY A 53 28.35 -32.37 -35.49
C GLY A 53 29.23 -31.38 -36.26
N ARG A 54 28.81 -30.09 -36.32
CA ARG A 54 29.49 -29.06 -37.12
C ARG A 54 30.57 -28.31 -36.34
N ASP A 55 31.62 -27.85 -37.02
CA ASP A 55 32.64 -27.00 -36.43
C ASP A 55 32.00 -25.71 -35.87
N PRO A 56 32.44 -25.20 -34.71
CA PRO A 56 32.07 -23.86 -34.26
C PRO A 56 32.68 -22.82 -35.21
N LEU A 57 32.04 -21.65 -35.32
CA LEU A 57 32.70 -20.54 -35.97
C LEU A 57 33.91 -20.13 -35.12
N LEU A 58 35.06 -19.94 -35.77
CA LEU A 58 36.28 -19.51 -35.06
C LEU A 58 36.05 -18.17 -34.35
N ALA A 59 35.28 -17.26 -34.97
CA ALA A 59 34.90 -15.98 -34.35
C ALA A 59 34.14 -16.17 -33.03
N ASP A 60 33.20 -17.12 -32.96
CA ASP A 60 32.45 -17.42 -31.73
C ASP A 60 33.38 -18.04 -30.67
N SER A 61 34.33 -18.86 -31.10
CA SER A 61 35.33 -19.46 -30.20
C SER A 61 36.26 -18.41 -29.62
N VAL A 62 36.80 -17.50 -30.46
CA VAL A 62 37.60 -16.35 -30.03
C VAL A 62 36.82 -15.53 -29.00
N HIS A 63 35.58 -15.15 -29.33
CA HIS A 63 34.75 -14.36 -28.44
C HIS A 63 34.48 -15.05 -27.09
N THR A 64 34.23 -16.36 -27.10
CA THR A 64 34.00 -17.15 -25.88
C THR A 64 35.24 -17.16 -24.98
N PHE A 65 36.43 -17.37 -25.56
CA PHE A 65 37.66 -17.48 -24.78
C PHE A 65 38.21 -16.14 -24.29
N GLU A 66 37.90 -15.04 -24.98
CA GLU A 66 38.22 -13.68 -24.52
C GLU A 66 37.57 -13.35 -23.17
N HIS A 67 36.39 -13.91 -22.87
CA HIS A 67 35.74 -13.74 -21.55
C HIS A 67 36.51 -14.39 -20.39
N PHE A 68 37.39 -15.35 -20.67
CA PHE A 68 38.34 -15.89 -19.71
C PHE A 68 39.68 -15.13 -19.69
N GLY A 69 39.85 -14.13 -20.57
CA GLY A 69 41.13 -13.44 -20.78
C GLY A 69 42.13 -14.24 -21.62
N LEU A 70 41.70 -15.33 -22.26
CA LEU A 70 42.53 -16.14 -23.15
C LEU A 70 42.48 -15.58 -24.58
N ARG A 71 43.64 -15.53 -25.25
CA ARG A 71 43.71 -15.16 -26.67
C ARG A 71 44.18 -16.35 -27.49
N ILE A 72 43.47 -16.69 -28.57
CA ILE A 72 43.87 -17.79 -29.44
C ILE A 72 45.12 -17.39 -30.23
N ASP A 73 46.19 -18.15 -30.06
CA ASP A 73 47.45 -18.01 -30.81
C ASP A 73 47.44 -18.90 -32.07
N ASP A 74 46.99 -20.15 -31.91
CA ASP A 74 46.95 -21.16 -32.96
C ASP A 74 45.71 -22.06 -32.83
N HIS A 75 45.21 -22.57 -33.96
CA HIS A 75 44.03 -23.44 -34.06
C HIS A 75 44.23 -24.49 -35.16
N GLU A 76 44.01 -25.76 -34.80
CA GLU A 76 44.16 -26.89 -35.71
C GLU A 76 43.02 -27.90 -35.54
N LEU A 77 42.49 -28.44 -36.64
CA LEU A 77 41.58 -29.60 -36.61
C LEU A 77 42.40 -30.90 -36.51
N LEU A 78 42.20 -31.66 -35.45
CA LEU A 78 42.87 -32.94 -35.24
C LEU A 78 42.12 -34.07 -35.96
N THR A 79 42.88 -34.93 -36.64
CA THR A 79 42.31 -36.14 -37.25
C THR A 79 42.10 -37.20 -36.17
N THR A 80 40.84 -37.43 -35.80
CA THR A 80 40.44 -38.58 -35.00
C THR A 80 39.74 -39.58 -35.92
N GLY A 81 39.97 -40.88 -35.76
CA GLY A 81 39.44 -41.92 -36.67
C GLY A 81 37.90 -42.07 -36.67
N ASP A 82 37.17 -41.13 -36.09
CA ASP A 82 35.72 -41.05 -35.99
C ASP A 82 35.25 -39.75 -36.68
N ALA A 83 34.63 -39.87 -37.86
CA ALA A 83 34.29 -38.73 -38.71
C ALA A 83 33.14 -37.87 -38.14
N ASP A 84 32.35 -38.41 -37.21
CA ASP A 84 31.20 -37.72 -36.61
C ASP A 84 31.58 -36.82 -35.41
N ARG A 85 32.85 -36.87 -34.96
CA ARG A 85 33.35 -36.09 -33.82
C ARG A 85 34.51 -35.19 -34.25
N ARG A 86 34.25 -33.88 -34.30
CA ARG A 86 35.25 -32.87 -34.66
C ARG A 86 36.06 -32.50 -33.42
N VAL A 87 37.37 -32.75 -33.46
CA VAL A 87 38.27 -32.47 -32.35
C VAL A 87 39.30 -31.43 -32.79
N HIS A 88 39.41 -30.34 -32.04
CA HIS A 88 40.29 -29.21 -32.35
C HIS A 88 41.35 -29.05 -31.27
N ARG A 89 42.56 -28.66 -31.67
CA ARG A 89 43.61 -28.17 -30.79
C ARG A 89 43.58 -26.64 -30.82
N PHE A 90 43.61 -26.04 -29.64
CA PHE A 90 43.81 -24.61 -29.47
C PHE A 90 45.10 -24.38 -28.69
N ALA A 91 45.91 -23.42 -29.15
CA ALA A 91 46.95 -22.81 -28.34
C ALA A 91 46.48 -21.40 -27.94
N PHE A 92 46.61 -21.09 -26.66
CA PHE A 92 46.21 -19.82 -26.08
C PHE A 92 47.41 -19.07 -25.54
N VAL A 93 47.44 -17.76 -25.72
CA VAL A 93 48.20 -16.84 -24.87
C VAL A 93 47.38 -16.60 -23.60
N THR A 94 47.97 -16.92 -22.44
CA THR A 94 47.32 -16.82 -21.14
C THR A 94 47.53 -15.43 -20.52
N PRO A 95 46.58 -14.96 -19.69
CA PRO A 95 46.77 -13.72 -18.93
C PRO A 95 47.84 -13.91 -17.83
N PRO A 96 48.47 -12.82 -17.33
CA PRO A 96 49.47 -12.89 -16.26
C PRO A 96 48.99 -13.59 -14.97
N GLU A 97 47.68 -13.52 -14.70
CA GLU A 97 47.02 -14.11 -13.54
C GLU A 97 46.73 -15.62 -13.71
N TRP A 98 47.16 -16.23 -14.83
CA TRP A 98 46.97 -17.66 -15.07
C TRP A 98 47.86 -18.52 -14.16
N GLU A 99 47.24 -19.46 -13.45
CA GLU A 99 47.90 -20.32 -12.47
C GLU A 99 47.58 -21.80 -12.71
N PRO A 100 48.27 -22.75 -12.04
CA PRO A 100 48.06 -24.18 -12.27
C PRO A 100 46.62 -24.67 -12.10
N GLY A 101 45.79 -23.98 -11.28
CA GLY A 101 44.37 -24.29 -11.09
C GLY A 101 43.44 -23.77 -12.19
N SER A 102 43.82 -22.69 -12.90
CA SER A 102 42.99 -22.02 -13.91
C SER A 102 42.51 -22.94 -15.04
N PRO A 103 43.36 -23.79 -15.66
CA PRO A 103 42.93 -24.66 -16.76
C PRO A 103 41.71 -25.51 -16.40
N ARG A 104 41.72 -26.07 -15.19
CA ARG A 104 40.64 -26.95 -14.70
C ARG A 104 39.34 -26.18 -14.46
N ARG A 105 39.42 -25.00 -13.85
CA ARG A 105 38.23 -24.17 -13.58
C ARG A 105 37.63 -23.63 -14.88
N VAL A 106 38.46 -23.19 -15.82
CA VAL A 106 38.02 -22.76 -17.16
C VAL A 106 37.33 -23.88 -17.91
N ALA A 107 37.91 -25.09 -17.93
CA ALA A 107 37.26 -26.25 -18.52
C ALA A 107 35.89 -26.55 -17.87
N ALA A 108 35.79 -26.46 -16.55
CA ALA A 108 34.53 -26.69 -15.85
C ALA A 108 33.44 -25.65 -16.18
N VAL A 109 33.80 -24.36 -16.29
CA VAL A 109 32.86 -23.31 -16.73
C VAL A 109 32.45 -23.52 -18.18
N PHE A 110 33.41 -23.84 -19.05
CA PHE A 110 33.15 -24.13 -20.45
C PHE A 110 32.18 -25.32 -20.62
N ASP A 111 32.44 -26.44 -19.94
CA ASP A 111 31.60 -27.64 -20.01
C ASP A 111 30.19 -27.36 -19.46
N ALA A 112 30.07 -26.56 -18.40
CA ALA A 112 28.77 -26.12 -17.89
C ALA A 112 28.02 -25.25 -18.91
N HIS A 113 28.72 -24.36 -19.61
CA HIS A 113 28.13 -23.52 -20.65
C HIS A 113 27.66 -24.33 -21.86
N ALA A 114 28.48 -25.30 -22.30
CA ALA A 114 28.14 -26.24 -23.37
C ALA A 114 26.87 -27.06 -23.06
N GLN A 115 26.58 -27.29 -21.78
CA GLN A 115 25.38 -27.98 -21.30
C GLN A 115 24.21 -27.04 -21.00
N GLY A 116 24.34 -25.74 -21.29
CA GLY A 116 23.31 -24.73 -21.00
C GLY A 116 23.09 -24.46 -19.51
N ARG A 117 24.07 -24.78 -18.65
CA ARG A 117 23.98 -24.61 -17.18
C ARG A 117 24.58 -23.29 -16.67
N THR A 118 25.28 -22.55 -17.53
CA THR A 118 25.80 -21.20 -17.23
C THR A 118 26.01 -20.43 -18.53
N VAL A 119 26.08 -19.11 -18.43
CA VAL A 119 26.64 -18.23 -19.47
C VAL A 119 28.14 -18.00 -19.29
N VAL A 120 28.84 -17.81 -20.42
CA VAL A 120 30.21 -17.30 -20.47
C VAL A 120 30.15 -15.81 -20.80
N ASP A 121 30.44 -15.00 -19.80
CA ASP A 121 30.51 -13.53 -19.86
C ASP A 121 31.75 -13.02 -19.12
N GLY A 122 31.90 -11.71 -18.93
CA GLY A 122 33.07 -11.13 -18.26
C GLY A 122 33.35 -11.69 -16.86
N TYR A 123 32.33 -12.15 -16.13
CA TYR A 123 32.52 -12.78 -14.80
C TYR A 123 33.27 -14.12 -14.89
N SER A 124 33.31 -14.76 -16.07
CA SER A 124 34.04 -16.01 -16.29
C SER A 124 35.55 -15.87 -16.06
N ARG A 125 36.10 -14.65 -16.17
CA ARG A 125 37.49 -14.35 -15.82
C ARG A 125 37.81 -14.66 -14.34
N LEU A 126 36.82 -14.65 -13.46
CA LEU A 126 36.99 -15.06 -12.06
C LEU A 126 37.44 -16.53 -11.94
N ALA A 127 37.09 -17.40 -12.90
CA ALA A 127 37.59 -18.78 -12.93
C ALA A 127 39.12 -18.85 -13.12
N VAL A 128 39.72 -17.81 -13.71
CA VAL A 128 41.17 -17.74 -13.89
C VAL A 128 41.85 -17.24 -12.62
N VAL A 129 41.33 -16.16 -12.02
CA VAL A 129 42.03 -15.36 -11.01
C VAL A 129 41.64 -15.65 -9.56
N ALA A 130 40.54 -16.37 -9.32
CA ALA A 130 40.05 -16.70 -7.98
C ALA A 130 39.74 -18.20 -7.84
N GLU A 131 39.88 -18.73 -6.64
CA GLU A 131 39.56 -20.12 -6.29
C GLU A 131 38.05 -20.35 -6.13
N VAL A 132 37.29 -20.11 -7.21
CA VAL A 132 35.82 -20.18 -7.23
C VAL A 132 35.30 -21.11 -8.33
N GLY A 133 34.18 -21.80 -8.06
CA GLY A 133 33.54 -22.68 -9.03
C GLY A 133 32.49 -21.98 -9.90
N VAL A 134 31.93 -22.71 -10.88
CA VAL A 134 30.87 -22.23 -11.79
C VAL A 134 29.71 -21.58 -11.03
N ARG A 135 29.29 -22.23 -9.94
CA ARG A 135 28.16 -21.76 -9.13
C ARG A 135 28.52 -20.47 -8.39
N ASP A 136 29.71 -20.39 -7.82
CA ASP A 136 30.18 -19.20 -7.08
C ASP A 136 30.27 -17.97 -7.99
N ILE A 137 30.70 -18.16 -9.25
CA ILE A 137 30.68 -17.10 -10.28
C ILE A 137 29.25 -16.59 -10.51
N ALA A 138 28.27 -17.49 -10.59
CA ALA A 138 26.86 -17.10 -10.72
C ALA A 138 26.33 -16.36 -9.48
N LEU A 139 26.80 -16.70 -8.26
CA LEU A 139 26.47 -15.95 -7.04
C LEU A 139 27.03 -14.51 -7.09
N VAL A 140 28.30 -14.36 -7.48
CA VAL A 140 28.95 -13.05 -7.61
C VAL A 140 28.28 -12.21 -8.69
N ARG A 141 27.90 -12.85 -9.82
CA ARG A 141 27.11 -12.22 -10.89
C ARG A 141 25.76 -11.74 -10.35
N ALA A 142 25.03 -12.56 -9.60
CA ALA A 142 23.75 -12.19 -8.99
C ALA A 142 23.91 -10.98 -8.04
N ALA A 143 24.93 -11.00 -7.17
CA ALA A 143 25.21 -9.90 -6.25
C ALA A 143 25.53 -8.59 -6.99
N ALA A 144 26.31 -8.65 -8.06
CA ALA A 144 26.64 -7.48 -8.87
C ALA A 144 25.44 -6.95 -9.68
N ARG A 145 24.59 -7.85 -10.21
CA ARG A 145 23.33 -7.49 -10.88
C ARG A 145 22.37 -6.79 -9.91
N PHE A 146 22.22 -7.32 -8.70
CA PHE A 146 21.45 -6.65 -7.66
C PHE A 146 22.05 -5.27 -7.31
N ALA A 147 23.36 -5.18 -7.12
CA ALA A 147 24.03 -3.92 -6.80
C ALA A 147 23.78 -2.83 -7.87
N ARG A 148 23.77 -3.21 -9.16
CA ARG A 148 23.39 -2.30 -10.27
C ARG A 148 21.96 -1.79 -10.10
N GLN A 149 21.00 -2.69 -9.84
CA GLN A 149 19.61 -2.32 -9.55
C GLN A 149 19.46 -1.47 -8.27
N ALA A 150 20.39 -1.62 -7.32
CA ALA A 150 20.45 -0.82 -6.10
C ALA A 150 21.18 0.52 -6.25
N GLY A 151 21.57 0.92 -7.47
CA GLY A 151 22.16 2.24 -7.74
C GLY A 151 23.67 2.27 -7.90
N LEU A 152 24.33 1.11 -8.05
CA LEU A 152 25.74 1.05 -8.46
C LEU A 152 25.89 1.38 -9.95
N ILE A 153 26.01 2.67 -10.27
CA ILE A 153 26.14 3.18 -11.64
C ILE A 153 27.60 3.07 -12.11
N MET A 154 28.01 1.86 -12.48
CA MET A 154 29.32 1.59 -13.06
C MET A 154 29.20 0.61 -14.23
N SER A 155 30.13 0.68 -15.18
CA SER A 155 30.14 -0.28 -16.28
C SER A 155 30.43 -1.69 -15.75
N GLU A 156 29.75 -2.69 -16.30
CA GLU A 156 29.92 -4.09 -15.91
C GLU A 156 31.39 -4.52 -16.04
N ARG A 157 32.07 -4.07 -17.09
CA ARG A 157 33.51 -4.28 -17.29
C ARG A 157 34.34 -3.75 -16.12
N TYR A 158 34.10 -2.53 -15.67
CA TYR A 158 34.84 -1.94 -14.55
C TYR A 158 34.60 -2.69 -13.23
N VAL A 159 33.36 -3.14 -13.00
CA VAL A 159 33.02 -3.99 -11.85
C VAL A 159 33.80 -5.30 -11.90
N VAL A 160 33.75 -6.01 -13.03
CA VAL A 160 34.47 -7.28 -13.24
C VAL A 160 35.98 -7.09 -13.08
N ASP A 161 36.57 -6.07 -13.71
CA ASP A 161 38.01 -5.78 -13.62
C ASP A 161 38.43 -5.48 -12.17
N THR A 162 37.58 -4.79 -11.41
CA THR A 162 37.79 -4.55 -9.98
C THR A 162 37.73 -5.83 -9.17
N LEU A 163 36.74 -6.69 -9.41
CA LEU A 163 36.63 -7.98 -8.71
C LEU A 163 37.80 -8.91 -9.05
N CYS A 164 38.33 -8.87 -10.28
CA CYS A 164 39.51 -9.63 -10.65
C CYS A 164 40.77 -9.15 -9.91
N ARG A 165 40.95 -7.82 -9.76
CA ARG A 165 42.06 -7.26 -8.96
C ARG A 165 41.93 -7.59 -7.48
N HIS A 166 40.71 -7.73 -6.98
CA HIS A 166 40.38 -8.07 -5.59
C HIS A 166 39.91 -9.53 -5.44
N ALA A 167 40.59 -10.48 -6.10
CA ALA A 167 40.21 -11.92 -6.08
C ALA A 167 40.03 -12.48 -4.65
N GLY A 168 40.90 -12.11 -3.71
CA GLY A 168 40.76 -12.52 -2.30
C GLY A 168 39.52 -11.99 -1.60
N PHE A 169 38.94 -10.86 -2.04
CA PHE A 169 37.62 -10.42 -1.59
C PHE A 169 36.52 -11.32 -2.14
N VAL A 170 36.59 -11.73 -3.41
CA VAL A 170 35.61 -12.62 -4.04
C VAL A 170 35.56 -13.96 -3.32
N GLU A 171 36.72 -14.54 -3.00
CA GLU A 171 36.84 -15.77 -2.22
C GLU A 171 36.25 -15.62 -0.82
N ALA A 172 36.58 -14.53 -0.12
CA ALA A 172 36.03 -14.24 1.20
C ALA A 172 34.52 -14.00 1.17
N LEU A 173 33.99 -13.40 0.11
CA LEU A 173 32.56 -13.14 -0.09
C LEU A 173 31.79 -14.46 -0.22
N VAL A 174 32.29 -15.37 -1.07
CA VAL A 174 31.72 -16.71 -1.27
C VAL A 174 31.82 -17.53 0.02
N ALA A 175 32.96 -17.51 0.70
CA ALA A 175 33.15 -18.20 1.98
C ALA A 175 32.19 -17.67 3.06
N CYS A 176 32.01 -16.36 3.16
CA CYS A 176 31.06 -15.73 4.07
C CYS A 176 29.61 -16.12 3.74
N PHE A 177 29.23 -16.14 2.46
CA PHE A 177 27.91 -16.59 2.03
C PHE A 177 27.67 -18.06 2.40
N ALA A 178 28.65 -18.94 2.17
CA ALA A 178 28.57 -20.34 2.55
C ALA A 178 28.48 -20.53 4.08
N ALA A 179 29.29 -19.83 4.86
CA ALA A 179 29.23 -19.86 6.32
C ALA A 179 27.86 -19.44 6.88
N ARG A 180 27.15 -18.54 6.18
CA ARG A 180 25.83 -18.06 6.59
C ARG A 180 24.67 -18.96 6.18
N PHE A 181 24.75 -19.63 5.03
CA PHE A 181 23.58 -20.22 4.38
C PHE A 181 23.70 -21.68 4.00
N ASP A 182 24.90 -22.29 4.02
CA ASP A 182 25.03 -23.74 3.79
C ASP A 182 24.47 -24.48 5.03
N PRO A 183 23.33 -25.21 4.92
CA PRO A 183 22.72 -25.90 6.05
C PRO A 183 23.58 -27.06 6.57
N ASP A 184 24.54 -27.55 5.77
CA ASP A 184 25.45 -28.63 6.16
C ASP A 184 26.69 -28.10 6.90
N ARG A 185 26.77 -26.79 7.16
CA ARG A 185 27.80 -26.17 8.01
C ARG A 185 27.25 -25.88 9.40
N HIS A 186 27.98 -26.34 10.41
CA HIS A 186 27.61 -26.16 11.81
C HIS A 186 28.40 -25.01 12.47
N ASP A 187 29.52 -24.63 11.86
CA ASP A 187 30.38 -23.51 12.21
C ASP A 187 29.95 -22.26 11.42
N ARG A 188 29.00 -21.50 11.96
CA ARG A 188 28.63 -20.19 11.40
C ARG A 188 29.71 -19.17 11.78
N ASP A 189 30.85 -19.28 11.12
CA ASP A 189 32.10 -18.66 11.49
C ASP A 189 32.04 -17.12 11.39
N VAL A 190 32.06 -16.46 12.54
CA VAL A 190 32.18 -14.99 12.64
C VAL A 190 33.46 -14.51 11.95
N ALA A 191 34.52 -15.33 11.92
CA ALA A 191 35.77 -14.98 11.27
C ALA A 191 35.63 -14.87 9.75
N ALA A 192 34.71 -15.59 9.10
CA ALA A 192 34.45 -15.44 7.67
C ALA A 192 33.88 -14.04 7.34
N GLY A 193 33.03 -13.49 8.21
CA GLY A 193 32.53 -12.12 8.10
C GLY A 193 33.63 -11.08 8.37
N GLN A 194 34.49 -11.32 9.36
CA GLN A 194 35.63 -10.45 9.65
C GLN A 194 36.64 -10.43 8.49
N ALA A 195 36.98 -11.60 7.94
CA ALA A 195 37.87 -11.72 6.79
C ALA A 195 37.31 -10.98 5.57
N LEU A 196 36.00 -11.06 5.30
CA LEU A 196 35.37 -10.30 4.23
C LEU A 196 35.52 -8.78 4.44
N ALA A 197 35.26 -8.30 5.65
CA ALA A 197 35.38 -6.88 6.00
C ALA A 197 36.85 -6.39 5.90
N GLU A 198 37.81 -7.21 6.30
CA GLU A 198 39.25 -6.95 6.15
C GLU A 198 39.65 -6.85 4.67
N ARG A 199 39.21 -7.81 3.84
CA ARG A 199 39.49 -7.81 2.40
C ARG A 199 38.86 -6.63 1.67
N ARG A 200 37.67 -6.19 2.07
CA ARG A 200 37.09 -4.93 1.57
C ARG A 200 37.99 -3.72 1.86
N GLY A 201 38.63 -3.70 3.03
CA GLY A 201 39.54 -2.64 3.44
C GLY A 201 40.78 -2.45 2.55
N ALA A 202 41.06 -3.39 1.64
CA ALA A 202 42.14 -3.30 0.66
C ALA A 202 41.80 -2.45 -0.57
N ALA A 203 40.58 -1.92 -0.69
CA ALA A 203 40.19 -1.05 -1.80
C ALA A 203 41.10 0.21 -1.87
N GLU A 204 41.62 0.49 -3.06
CA GLU A 204 42.59 1.59 -3.27
C GLU A 204 41.90 2.91 -3.67
N SER A 205 40.64 2.83 -4.13
CA SER A 205 39.83 3.97 -4.52
C SER A 205 38.42 3.92 -3.93
N LEU A 206 37.75 5.07 -3.90
CA LEU A 206 36.36 5.18 -3.44
C LEU A 206 35.39 4.36 -4.31
N ASP A 207 35.67 4.28 -5.60
CA ASP A 207 34.84 3.52 -6.55
C ASP A 207 34.96 2.02 -6.29
N GLU A 208 36.18 1.52 -6.05
CA GLU A 208 36.40 0.13 -5.64
C GLU A 208 35.73 -0.19 -4.31
N ASP A 209 35.93 0.65 -3.30
CA ASP A 209 35.28 0.47 -1.99
C ASP A 209 33.76 0.48 -2.11
N ARG A 210 33.18 1.31 -3.00
CA ARG A 210 31.74 1.30 -3.28
C ARG A 210 31.28 -0.02 -3.91
N ILE A 211 32.03 -0.58 -4.86
CA ILE A 211 31.73 -1.90 -5.46
C ILE A 211 31.79 -2.97 -4.37
N LEU A 212 32.92 -3.09 -3.66
CA LEU A 212 33.13 -4.15 -2.68
C LEU A 212 32.12 -4.05 -1.53
N ARG A 213 31.87 -2.84 -1.00
CA ARG A 213 30.84 -2.60 0.02
C ARG A 213 29.44 -3.01 -0.46
N SER A 214 29.09 -2.72 -1.71
CA SER A 214 27.77 -3.08 -2.25
C SER A 214 27.57 -4.60 -2.27
N LEU A 215 28.57 -5.36 -2.72
CA LEU A 215 28.53 -6.82 -2.77
C LEU A 215 28.57 -7.45 -1.36
N GLU A 216 29.38 -6.93 -0.45
CA GLU A 216 29.36 -7.33 0.97
C GLU A 216 27.96 -7.09 1.58
N SER A 217 27.35 -5.94 1.29
CA SER A 217 26.01 -5.61 1.79
C SER A 217 24.92 -6.54 1.26
N PHE A 218 25.02 -7.01 0.01
CA PHE A 218 24.09 -8.00 -0.55
C PHE A 218 24.11 -9.31 0.26
N VAL A 219 25.31 -9.85 0.54
CA VAL A 219 25.45 -11.08 1.33
C VAL A 219 25.00 -10.86 2.78
N THR A 220 25.37 -9.72 3.37
CA THR A 220 25.06 -9.46 4.77
C THR A 220 23.60 -9.10 5.02
N ALA A 221 22.92 -8.46 4.07
CA ALA A 221 21.49 -8.15 4.09
C ALA A 221 20.61 -9.36 3.75
N THR A 222 21.13 -10.36 3.03
CA THR A 222 20.38 -11.59 2.76
C THR A 222 20.01 -12.28 4.09
N VAL A 223 18.74 -12.66 4.23
CA VAL A 223 18.18 -13.36 5.40
C VAL A 223 17.75 -14.79 5.10
N ARG A 224 17.46 -15.11 3.82
CA ARG A 224 17.12 -16.45 3.31
C ARG A 224 17.56 -16.60 1.86
N THR A 225 17.87 -17.82 1.44
CA THR A 225 18.20 -18.12 0.04
C THR A 225 17.91 -19.58 -0.30
N ASN A 226 17.51 -19.84 -1.54
CA ASN A 226 17.30 -21.19 -2.06
C ASN A 226 18.59 -21.83 -2.59
N TRP A 227 19.73 -21.15 -2.44
CA TRP A 227 20.99 -21.55 -3.06
C TRP A 227 21.45 -22.96 -2.70
N TYR A 228 21.08 -23.47 -1.53
CA TYR A 228 21.43 -24.83 -1.08
C TYR A 228 20.28 -25.84 -1.19
N GLN A 229 19.13 -25.40 -1.71
CA GLN A 229 18.01 -26.26 -2.04
C GLN A 229 18.32 -27.08 -3.29
N ARG A 230 17.62 -28.21 -3.42
CA ARG A 230 17.73 -29.13 -4.53
C ARG A 230 16.40 -29.22 -5.25
N ASP A 231 16.44 -29.53 -6.54
CA ASP A 231 15.26 -29.89 -7.31
C ASP A 231 14.82 -31.35 -7.04
N ASP A 232 13.73 -31.80 -7.66
CA ASP A 232 13.19 -33.15 -7.51
C ASP A 232 14.16 -34.26 -7.95
N ARG A 233 15.19 -33.91 -8.73
CA ARG A 233 16.25 -34.82 -9.18
C ARG A 233 17.47 -34.81 -8.24
N GLY A 234 17.42 -34.05 -7.16
CA GLY A 234 18.52 -33.86 -6.22
C GLY A 234 19.63 -32.92 -6.74
N ALA A 235 19.44 -32.29 -7.90
CA ALA A 235 20.39 -31.36 -8.49
C ALA A 235 20.19 -29.94 -7.92
N ALA A 236 21.19 -29.08 -8.15
CA ALA A 236 21.07 -27.66 -7.84
C ALA A 236 20.00 -27.01 -8.73
N LYS A 237 19.15 -26.16 -8.14
CA LYS A 237 18.18 -25.37 -8.91
C LYS A 237 18.91 -24.44 -9.90
N PRO A 238 18.40 -24.25 -11.13
CA PRO A 238 19.04 -23.44 -12.18
C PRO A 238 18.87 -21.92 -11.98
N TYR A 239 18.24 -21.50 -10.87
CA TYR A 239 18.02 -20.11 -10.50
C TYR A 239 18.34 -19.92 -9.01
N GLY A 240 18.82 -18.73 -8.65
CA GLY A 240 19.05 -18.31 -7.27
C GLY A 240 18.01 -17.29 -6.82
N ALA A 241 17.45 -17.50 -5.64
CA ALA A 241 16.56 -16.57 -4.98
C ALA A 241 17.18 -16.10 -3.67
N PHE A 242 17.10 -14.80 -3.40
CA PHE A 242 17.70 -14.12 -2.26
C PHE A 242 16.67 -13.20 -1.62
N MET A 243 16.32 -13.44 -0.36
CA MET A 243 15.49 -12.54 0.42
C MET A 243 16.38 -11.62 1.22
N LEU A 244 16.29 -10.31 1.00
CA LEU A 244 17.10 -9.29 1.63
C LEU A 244 16.29 -8.47 2.63
N ASP A 245 16.93 -8.15 3.75
CA ASP A 245 16.54 -7.06 4.63
C ASP A 245 17.12 -5.75 4.10
N SER A 246 16.28 -4.95 3.44
CA SER A 246 16.76 -3.76 2.74
C SER A 246 17.31 -2.69 3.67
N ALA A 247 16.92 -2.66 4.94
CA ALA A 247 17.47 -1.72 5.91
C ALA A 247 18.96 -2.00 6.23
N ARG A 248 19.45 -3.20 5.88
CA ARG A 248 20.85 -3.63 6.07
C ARG A 248 21.73 -3.40 4.84
N LEU A 249 21.17 -2.94 3.73
CA LEU A 249 21.95 -2.60 2.53
C LEU A 249 22.84 -1.38 2.80
N ALA A 250 24.00 -1.32 2.14
CA ALA A 250 24.93 -0.20 2.29
C ALA A 250 24.34 1.12 1.77
N ASP A 251 23.57 1.05 0.69
CA ASP A 251 22.77 2.15 0.15
C ASP A 251 21.34 1.65 -0.09
N PRO A 252 20.45 1.77 0.90
CA PRO A 252 19.08 1.29 0.77
C PRO A 252 18.23 2.21 -0.12
N GLY A 253 18.72 3.41 -0.43
CA GLY A 253 17.98 4.45 -1.15
C GLY A 253 16.90 5.14 -0.31
N PRO A 254 16.12 6.04 -0.93
CA PRO A 254 15.13 6.87 -0.24
C PRO A 254 13.83 6.13 0.13
N VAL A 255 13.57 4.99 -0.51
CA VAL A 255 12.42 4.11 -0.24
C VAL A 255 12.97 2.76 0.19
N VAL A 256 12.84 2.45 1.48
CA VAL A 256 13.39 1.23 2.08
C VAL A 256 12.24 0.25 2.33
N PRO A 257 12.10 -0.82 1.52
CA PRO A 257 11.12 -1.86 1.79
C PRO A 257 11.52 -2.67 3.03
N HIS A 258 10.56 -3.36 3.63
CA HIS A 258 10.80 -4.30 4.72
C HIS A 258 11.63 -5.50 4.26
N ARG A 259 11.28 -6.05 3.09
CA ARG A 259 11.99 -7.17 2.44
C ARG A 259 11.98 -7.03 0.92
N GLU A 260 13.04 -7.54 0.29
CA GLU A 260 13.16 -7.71 -1.16
C GLU A 260 13.47 -9.18 -1.47
N ILE A 261 12.72 -9.80 -2.38
CA ILE A 261 13.04 -11.13 -2.92
C ILE A 261 13.57 -10.92 -4.33
N PHE A 262 14.88 -11.09 -4.50
CA PHE A 262 15.56 -11.03 -5.78
C PHE A 262 15.75 -12.45 -6.33
N VAL A 263 15.23 -12.70 -7.53
CA VAL A 263 15.41 -13.96 -8.26
C VAL A 263 16.28 -13.70 -9.47
N HIS A 264 17.34 -14.47 -9.61
CA HIS A 264 18.32 -14.35 -10.68
C HIS A 264 18.59 -15.71 -11.33
N SER A 265 18.65 -15.70 -12.65
CA SER A 265 19.06 -16.79 -13.52
C SER A 265 19.54 -16.22 -14.86
N ASP A 266 20.09 -17.09 -15.71
CA ASP A 266 20.49 -16.68 -17.05
C ASP A 266 19.27 -16.33 -17.94
N ASP A 267 18.09 -16.86 -17.62
CA ASP A 267 16.84 -16.64 -18.37
C ASP A 267 15.99 -15.48 -17.87
N VAL A 268 16.00 -15.25 -16.55
CA VAL A 268 15.11 -14.33 -15.84
C VAL A 268 15.83 -13.60 -14.73
N GLU A 269 15.50 -12.32 -14.60
CA GLU A 269 15.70 -11.57 -13.37
C GLU A 269 14.36 -11.02 -12.88
N GLY A 270 14.17 -10.97 -11.58
CA GLY A 270 12.98 -10.35 -11.00
C GLY A 270 13.20 -9.94 -9.56
N ILE A 271 12.42 -8.94 -9.14
CA ILE A 271 12.43 -8.47 -7.77
C ILE A 271 11.01 -8.28 -7.27
N HIS A 272 10.74 -8.74 -6.05
CA HIS A 272 9.51 -8.49 -5.32
C HIS A 272 9.82 -7.77 -4.02
N VAL A 273 9.19 -6.63 -3.78
CA VAL A 273 9.45 -5.75 -2.63
C VAL A 273 8.17 -5.64 -1.79
N ARG A 274 8.32 -5.68 -0.46
CA ARG A 274 7.19 -5.60 0.49
C ARG A 274 7.43 -4.50 1.52
N SER A 275 6.38 -3.75 1.89
CA SER A 275 6.45 -2.72 2.94
C SER A 275 6.25 -3.25 4.36
N GLY A 276 5.90 -4.54 4.50
CA GLY A 276 5.65 -5.21 5.79
C GLY A 276 5.55 -6.73 5.61
N THR A 277 5.30 -7.45 6.70
CA THR A 277 5.18 -8.92 6.74
C THR A 277 3.94 -9.41 5.99
N VAL A 278 2.78 -8.82 6.29
CA VAL A 278 1.52 -9.06 5.59
C VAL A 278 1.37 -7.99 4.51
N ALA A 279 1.84 -8.29 3.30
CA ALA A 279 1.83 -7.35 2.19
C ALA A 279 1.36 -8.02 0.91
N ARG A 280 0.80 -7.21 0.00
CA ARG A 280 0.21 -7.69 -1.25
C ARG A 280 0.49 -6.75 -2.40
N GLY A 281 0.79 -7.33 -3.56
CA GLY A 281 1.23 -6.59 -4.72
C GLY A 281 1.07 -7.32 -6.04
N GLY A 282 0.85 -6.53 -7.10
CA GLY A 282 0.87 -7.04 -8.48
C GLY A 282 2.29 -7.38 -8.95
N LEU A 283 2.44 -8.42 -9.77
CA LEU A 283 3.69 -8.78 -10.44
C LEU A 283 3.66 -8.30 -11.91
N ARG A 284 4.54 -7.39 -12.26
CA ARG A 284 4.63 -6.78 -13.60
C ARG A 284 5.64 -7.50 -14.49
N PHE A 285 5.28 -7.70 -15.76
CA PHE A 285 6.29 -7.97 -16.79
C PHE A 285 6.87 -6.63 -17.24
N SER A 286 8.14 -6.37 -16.92
CA SER A 286 8.80 -5.09 -17.19
C SER A 286 9.64 -5.15 -18.46
N ASP A 287 9.57 -4.08 -19.25
CA ASP A 287 10.40 -3.79 -20.41
C ASP A 287 11.65 -2.97 -20.05
N ARG A 288 11.93 -2.80 -18.75
CA ARG A 288 13.03 -1.99 -18.19
C ARG A 288 14.11 -2.85 -17.52
N PRO A 289 14.93 -3.61 -18.27
CA PRO A 289 15.97 -4.47 -17.71
C PRO A 289 17.04 -3.71 -16.92
N GLU A 290 17.14 -2.39 -17.11
CA GLU A 290 18.18 -1.56 -16.52
C GLU A 290 17.80 -0.98 -15.15
N ASP A 291 16.52 -0.82 -14.84
CA ASP A 291 16.07 -0.14 -13.60
C ASP A 291 14.69 -0.60 -13.07
N TYR A 292 14.33 -1.87 -13.30
CA TYR A 292 13.08 -2.46 -12.80
C TYR A 292 12.94 -2.38 -11.26
N ARG A 293 14.03 -2.37 -10.48
CA ARG A 293 13.94 -2.17 -9.03
C ARG A 293 13.41 -0.78 -8.67
N THR A 294 13.89 0.27 -9.33
CA THR A 294 13.42 1.65 -9.13
C THR A 294 11.95 1.78 -9.51
N GLU A 295 11.53 1.15 -10.62
CA GLU A 295 10.13 1.08 -11.04
C GLU A 295 9.26 0.46 -9.93
N VAL A 296 9.65 -0.71 -9.44
CA VAL A 296 8.88 -1.49 -8.46
C VAL A 296 8.82 -0.81 -7.10
N LEU A 297 9.90 -0.16 -6.64
CA LEU A 297 9.90 0.63 -5.40
C LEU A 297 8.92 1.81 -5.47
N GLY A 298 8.87 2.51 -6.60
CA GLY A 298 7.91 3.59 -6.83
C GLY A 298 6.47 3.08 -6.75
N LEU A 299 6.19 1.95 -7.40
CA LEU A 299 4.86 1.33 -7.40
C LEU A 299 4.45 0.80 -6.01
N MET A 300 5.35 0.13 -5.28
CA MET A 300 5.09 -0.31 -3.90
C MET A 300 4.71 0.88 -3.01
N LYS A 301 5.44 2.00 -3.13
CA LYS A 301 5.13 3.21 -2.36
C LYS A 301 3.71 3.71 -2.62
N THR A 302 3.28 3.78 -3.88
CA THR A 302 1.91 4.19 -4.21
C THR A 302 0.87 3.21 -3.67
N GLN A 303 1.21 1.92 -3.60
CA GLN A 303 0.32 0.88 -3.07
C GLN A 303 0.08 1.01 -1.57
N VAL A 304 1.01 1.59 -0.79
CA VAL A 304 0.84 1.78 0.66
C VAL A 304 -0.35 2.69 0.99
N VAL A 305 -0.57 3.75 0.21
CA VAL A 305 -1.71 4.65 0.42
C VAL A 305 -2.99 4.01 -0.09
N LYS A 306 -2.92 3.33 -1.24
CA LYS A 306 -4.06 2.60 -1.82
C LYS A 306 -4.57 1.45 -0.95
N ASN A 307 -3.68 0.80 -0.20
CA ASN A 307 -4.03 -0.30 0.69
C ASN A 307 -4.43 0.16 2.10
N ALA A 308 -4.52 1.46 2.37
CA ALA A 308 -4.95 1.96 3.68
C ALA A 308 -6.30 1.40 4.21
N PRO A 309 -7.30 1.05 3.37
CA PRO A 309 -8.55 0.47 3.85
C PRO A 309 -8.57 -1.07 3.90
N ILE A 310 -7.46 -1.76 3.61
CA ILE A 310 -7.40 -3.23 3.56
C ILE A 310 -6.34 -3.80 4.51
N VAL A 311 -6.36 -5.12 4.69
CA VAL A 311 -5.47 -5.84 5.61
C VAL A 311 -3.99 -5.77 5.19
N PRO A 312 -3.60 -6.18 3.96
CA PRO A 312 -2.18 -6.21 3.60
C PRO A 312 -1.65 -4.83 3.21
N VAL A 313 -0.46 -4.49 3.72
CA VAL A 313 0.27 -3.29 3.27
C VAL A 313 0.78 -3.45 1.83
N GLY A 314 1.38 -2.40 1.27
CA GLY A 314 1.83 -2.38 -0.12
C GLY A 314 3.00 -3.34 -0.40
N ALA A 315 2.86 -4.18 -1.43
CA ALA A 315 3.95 -4.88 -2.10
C ALA A 315 3.90 -4.64 -3.61
N LYS A 316 4.98 -4.98 -4.31
CA LYS A 316 5.01 -5.01 -5.77
C LYS A 316 6.15 -5.90 -6.26
N GLY A 317 5.99 -6.53 -7.41
CA GLY A 317 7.11 -7.17 -8.09
C GLY A 317 7.20 -6.82 -9.56
N ALA A 318 8.39 -6.97 -10.13
CA ALA A 318 8.58 -7.03 -11.57
C ALA A 318 9.62 -8.07 -11.94
N PHE A 319 9.46 -8.64 -13.12
CA PHE A 319 10.43 -9.54 -13.72
C PHE A 319 10.71 -9.11 -15.17
N VAL A 320 11.92 -9.38 -15.61
CA VAL A 320 12.43 -9.14 -16.95
C VAL A 320 12.93 -10.44 -17.54
N ARG A 321 12.75 -10.58 -18.84
CA ARG A 321 13.23 -11.73 -19.59
C ARG A 321 14.63 -11.43 -20.13
N ARG A 322 15.62 -12.22 -19.72
CA ARG A 322 17.01 -12.13 -20.20
C ARG A 322 17.22 -12.99 -21.44
N ASN A 323 16.60 -14.16 -21.47
CA ASN A 323 16.61 -15.06 -22.64
C ASN A 323 15.35 -14.85 -23.50
N PRO A 324 15.47 -14.30 -24.73
CA PRO A 324 14.32 -14.05 -25.59
C PRO A 324 13.57 -15.32 -26.04
N ASP A 325 14.20 -16.49 -25.93
CA ASP A 325 13.65 -17.77 -26.40
C ASP A 325 12.60 -18.37 -25.45
N ILE A 326 12.57 -17.92 -24.18
CA ILE A 326 11.54 -18.35 -23.24
C ILE A 326 10.31 -17.45 -23.29
N SER A 327 9.12 -18.00 -23.07
CA SER A 327 7.90 -17.20 -23.02
C SER A 327 7.82 -16.37 -21.72
N PRO A 328 7.07 -15.24 -21.71
CA PRO A 328 6.80 -14.49 -20.48
C PRO A 328 6.16 -15.34 -19.36
N ALA A 329 5.37 -16.35 -19.72
CA ALA A 329 4.76 -17.28 -18.75
C ALA A 329 5.80 -18.21 -18.11
N GLN A 330 6.78 -18.71 -18.87
CA GLN A 330 7.91 -19.47 -18.31
C GLN A 330 8.76 -18.59 -17.40
N ALA A 331 9.03 -17.35 -17.83
CA ALA A 331 9.78 -16.39 -17.02
C ALA A 331 9.09 -16.10 -15.68
N TYR A 332 7.78 -15.82 -15.76
CA TYR A 332 6.91 -15.63 -14.59
C TYR A 332 6.94 -16.85 -13.66
N SER A 333 6.87 -18.05 -14.22
CA SER A 333 6.88 -19.30 -13.44
C SER A 333 8.17 -19.45 -12.64
N THR A 334 9.34 -19.22 -13.25
CA THR A 334 10.63 -19.24 -12.55
C THR A 334 10.67 -18.21 -11.44
N PHE A 335 10.17 -17.00 -11.70
CA PHE A 335 10.13 -15.93 -10.69
C PHE A 335 9.25 -16.30 -9.49
N VAL A 336 8.03 -16.82 -9.73
CA VAL A 336 7.11 -17.25 -8.67
C VAL A 336 7.68 -18.42 -7.87
N ARG A 337 8.27 -19.43 -8.54
CA ARG A 337 8.97 -20.54 -7.86
C ARG A 337 10.12 -20.05 -6.99
N GLY A 338 10.93 -19.13 -7.49
CA GLY A 338 12.00 -18.52 -6.70
C GLY A 338 11.51 -17.80 -5.44
N MET A 339 10.33 -17.17 -5.48
CA MET A 339 9.74 -16.57 -4.29
C MET A 339 9.19 -17.63 -3.32
N LEU A 340 8.46 -18.63 -3.81
CA LEU A 340 7.90 -19.72 -2.99
C LEU A 340 8.98 -20.60 -2.37
N ASP A 341 10.13 -20.76 -3.03
CA ASP A 341 11.29 -21.43 -2.46
C ASP A 341 11.78 -20.79 -1.14
N LEU A 342 11.47 -19.52 -0.89
CA LEU A 342 11.91 -18.78 0.31
C LEU A 342 10.82 -18.55 1.36
N ALA A 343 9.55 -18.71 0.97
CA ALA A 343 8.39 -18.43 1.83
C ALA A 343 8.14 -19.61 2.79
N ASP A 344 7.83 -19.33 4.05
CA ASP A 344 7.39 -20.38 4.97
C ASP A 344 5.99 -20.87 4.59
N ASN A 345 5.69 -22.12 4.94
CA ASN A 345 4.36 -22.69 4.81
C ASN A 345 3.65 -22.78 6.17
N ILE A 346 2.32 -22.93 6.16
CA ILE A 346 1.53 -23.24 7.37
C ILE A 346 0.92 -24.63 7.21
N VAL A 347 1.43 -25.58 8.00
CA VAL A 347 0.97 -26.98 8.03
C VAL A 347 0.44 -27.28 9.42
N ASP A 348 -0.82 -27.72 9.51
CA ASP A 348 -1.52 -28.00 10.78
C ASP A 348 -1.42 -26.84 11.81
N GLY A 349 -1.54 -25.60 11.32
CA GLY A 349 -1.47 -24.39 12.13
C GLY A 349 -0.07 -24.03 12.63
N ARG A 350 0.98 -24.70 12.13
CA ARG A 350 2.39 -24.44 12.49
C ARG A 350 3.17 -23.96 11.29
N ILE A 351 4.09 -23.04 11.55
CA ILE A 351 4.99 -22.51 10.53
C ILE A 351 6.07 -23.55 10.23
N VAL A 352 6.26 -23.85 8.95
CA VAL A 352 7.25 -24.80 8.43
C VAL A 352 8.15 -24.06 7.46
N HIS A 353 9.45 -24.03 7.75
CA HIS A 353 10.44 -23.42 6.87
C HIS A 353 10.75 -24.29 5.65
N PRO A 354 11.13 -23.69 4.50
CA PRO A 354 11.55 -24.45 3.32
C PRO A 354 12.76 -25.36 3.62
N ASP A 355 12.78 -26.53 2.98
CA ASP A 355 13.87 -27.49 3.12
C ASP A 355 15.23 -26.85 2.83
N ARG A 356 16.27 -27.34 3.53
CA ARG A 356 17.67 -26.93 3.33
C ARG A 356 17.89 -25.40 3.34
N THR A 357 17.09 -24.67 4.13
CA THR A 357 17.15 -23.20 4.21
C THR A 357 17.55 -22.75 5.62
N VAL A 358 18.58 -21.91 5.70
CA VAL A 358 18.95 -21.24 6.94
C VAL A 358 18.18 -19.94 7.09
N VAL A 359 17.46 -19.77 8.20
CA VAL A 359 16.60 -18.61 8.47
C VAL A 359 17.29 -17.63 9.43
N HIS A 360 17.49 -16.39 8.99
CA HIS A 360 18.00 -15.28 9.82
C HIS A 360 16.97 -14.15 10.05
N GLY A 361 15.76 -14.28 9.50
CA GLY A 361 14.78 -13.18 9.39
C GLY A 361 13.47 -13.35 10.17
N GLY A 362 13.37 -14.35 11.04
CA GLY A 362 12.09 -14.75 11.67
C GLY A 362 11.16 -15.47 10.69
N ASP A 363 9.91 -15.68 11.08
CA ASP A 363 8.88 -16.34 10.26
C ASP A 363 8.39 -15.43 9.12
N ASP A 364 8.07 -16.02 7.97
CA ASP A 364 7.63 -15.31 6.76
C ASP A 364 6.72 -16.20 5.91
N ALA A 365 5.54 -16.49 6.46
CA ALA A 365 4.58 -17.40 5.83
C ALA A 365 3.60 -16.73 4.87
N TYR A 366 3.50 -15.39 4.84
CA TYR A 366 2.49 -14.69 4.04
C TYR A 366 3.07 -14.08 2.74
N LEU A 367 2.79 -14.73 1.62
CA LEU A 367 3.12 -14.26 0.27
C LEU A 367 1.88 -14.32 -0.62
N VAL A 368 1.33 -13.16 -0.96
CA VAL A 368 0.19 -13.03 -1.89
C VAL A 368 0.58 -12.17 -3.07
N VAL A 369 0.29 -12.66 -4.27
CA VAL A 369 0.56 -11.98 -5.53
C VAL A 369 -0.74 -11.57 -6.22
N ALA A 370 -0.65 -10.61 -7.12
CA ALA A 370 -1.77 -10.23 -7.99
C ALA A 370 -1.27 -10.00 -9.42
N ALA A 371 -2.20 -9.94 -10.36
CA ALA A 371 -1.89 -9.54 -11.73
C ALA A 371 -1.54 -8.03 -11.82
N ASP A 372 -0.72 -7.68 -12.81
CA ASP A 372 -0.39 -6.31 -13.22
C ASP A 372 -0.21 -6.25 -14.75
N LYS A 373 0.35 -5.15 -15.26
CA LYS A 373 0.72 -4.98 -16.66
C LYS A 373 1.56 -6.19 -17.14
N GLY A 374 1.07 -6.82 -18.21
CA GLY A 374 1.70 -7.97 -18.85
C GLY A 374 1.42 -9.32 -18.18
N THR A 375 0.66 -9.38 -17.07
CA THR A 375 0.37 -10.62 -16.33
C THR A 375 -1.12 -10.82 -16.03
N ALA A 376 -2.02 -10.06 -16.67
CA ALA A 376 -3.47 -10.09 -16.46
C ALA A 376 -4.11 -11.50 -16.47
N ARG A 377 -3.54 -12.46 -17.21
CA ARG A 377 -4.04 -13.84 -17.34
C ARG A 377 -3.27 -14.87 -16.49
N PHE A 378 -2.35 -14.43 -15.63
CA PHE A 378 -1.42 -15.33 -14.92
C PHE A 378 -1.86 -15.69 -13.50
N SER A 379 -3.00 -15.22 -12.99
CA SER A 379 -3.48 -15.61 -11.65
C SER A 379 -3.70 -17.11 -11.51
N ASP A 380 -4.32 -17.77 -12.50
CA ASP A 380 -4.48 -19.24 -12.47
C ASP A 380 -3.13 -19.96 -12.55
N LEU A 381 -2.17 -19.44 -13.34
CA LEU A 381 -0.81 -19.97 -13.41
C LEU A 381 -0.11 -19.85 -12.04
N ALA A 382 -0.20 -18.70 -11.38
CA ALA A 382 0.34 -18.49 -10.05
C ALA A 382 -0.24 -19.45 -9.00
N ASN A 383 -1.57 -19.60 -9.00
CA ASN A 383 -2.26 -20.54 -8.11
C ASN A 383 -1.89 -22.00 -8.40
N SER A 384 -1.70 -22.37 -9.67
CA SER A 384 -1.24 -23.71 -10.03
C SER A 384 0.17 -23.99 -9.49
N ILE A 385 1.09 -23.02 -9.54
CA ILE A 385 2.43 -23.15 -8.97
C ILE A 385 2.34 -23.24 -7.44
N ALA A 386 1.52 -22.40 -6.78
CA ALA A 386 1.34 -22.49 -5.33
C ALA A 386 0.80 -23.86 -4.88
N ALA A 387 -0.08 -24.48 -5.68
CA ALA A 387 -0.57 -25.83 -5.43
C ALA A 387 0.53 -26.90 -5.54
N GLU A 388 1.50 -26.75 -6.45
CA GLU A 388 2.65 -27.65 -6.54
C GLU A 388 3.53 -27.62 -5.27
N TYR A 389 3.55 -26.48 -4.56
CA TYR A 389 4.27 -26.30 -3.30
C TYR A 389 3.45 -26.71 -2.06
N ASP A 390 2.21 -27.19 -2.24
CA ASP A 390 1.22 -27.37 -1.18
C ASP A 390 1.12 -26.13 -0.26
N TYR A 391 1.23 -24.96 -0.88
CA TYR A 391 1.29 -23.70 -0.13
C TYR A 391 -0.05 -23.42 0.53
N TRP A 392 -0.03 -23.00 1.81
CA TRP A 392 -1.22 -22.95 2.66
C TRP A 392 -2.35 -22.05 2.16
N LEU A 393 -2.02 -21.04 1.35
CA LEU A 393 -3.01 -20.16 0.74
C LEU A 393 -3.78 -20.82 -0.41
N GLY A 394 -3.30 -21.91 -1.00
CA GLY A 394 -3.96 -22.56 -2.14
C GLY A 394 -4.30 -21.57 -3.26
N ASP A 395 -5.58 -21.52 -3.67
CA ASP A 395 -6.09 -20.60 -4.69
C ASP A 395 -6.40 -19.17 -4.19
N ALA A 396 -5.98 -18.86 -2.97
CA ALA A 396 -5.89 -17.49 -2.44
C ALA A 396 -4.50 -16.86 -2.65
N PHE A 397 -3.50 -17.64 -3.12
CA PHE A 397 -2.15 -17.13 -3.40
C PHE A 397 -2.16 -15.98 -4.42
N ALA A 398 -2.98 -16.12 -5.46
CA ALA A 398 -3.26 -15.10 -6.45
C ALA A 398 -4.76 -14.86 -6.58
N SER A 399 -5.17 -13.62 -6.34
CA SER A 399 -6.57 -13.18 -6.47
C SER A 399 -7.00 -13.01 -7.94
N GLY A 400 -8.31 -13.07 -8.21
CA GLY A 400 -8.88 -12.78 -9.53
C GLY A 400 -8.60 -13.88 -10.58
N GLY A 401 -8.34 -15.10 -10.14
CA GLY A 401 -8.34 -16.30 -10.98
C GLY A 401 -9.76 -16.80 -11.25
N SER A 402 -9.86 -17.93 -11.95
CA SER A 402 -11.10 -18.57 -12.37
C SER A 402 -12.08 -18.95 -11.25
N SER A 403 -11.59 -19.15 -10.02
CA SER A 403 -12.40 -19.42 -8.81
C SER A 403 -12.66 -18.19 -7.94
N GLY A 404 -12.31 -16.98 -8.41
CA GLY A 404 -12.43 -15.72 -7.68
C GLY A 404 -13.60 -14.86 -8.14
N TYR A 405 -13.68 -13.64 -7.61
CA TYR A 405 -14.68 -12.68 -8.05
C TYR A 405 -14.26 -12.03 -9.37
N ASP A 406 -15.14 -12.06 -10.37
CA ASP A 406 -14.94 -11.29 -11.60
C ASP A 406 -15.26 -9.82 -11.34
N HIS A 407 -14.21 -9.03 -11.13
CA HIS A 407 -14.32 -7.59 -10.85
C HIS A 407 -14.99 -6.81 -11.98
N LYS A 408 -14.84 -7.25 -13.24
CA LYS A 408 -15.45 -6.62 -14.39
C LYS A 408 -16.95 -6.90 -14.43
N ALA A 409 -17.33 -8.16 -14.21
CA ALA A 409 -18.75 -8.54 -14.11
C ALA A 409 -19.43 -7.87 -12.91
N MET A 410 -18.73 -7.70 -11.79
CA MET A 410 -19.23 -6.97 -10.63
C MET A 410 -19.25 -5.44 -10.82
N GLY A 411 -18.45 -4.92 -11.76
CA GLY A 411 -18.21 -3.49 -11.97
C GLY A 411 -17.68 -2.76 -10.74
N ILE A 412 -17.04 -3.48 -9.81
CA ILE A 412 -16.90 -3.02 -8.42
C ILE A 412 -15.98 -1.80 -8.28
N THR A 413 -14.93 -1.70 -9.11
CA THR A 413 -14.03 -0.54 -9.15
C THR A 413 -14.77 0.70 -9.65
N ALA A 414 -15.54 0.58 -10.73
CA ALA A 414 -16.34 1.68 -11.27
C ALA A 414 -17.43 2.12 -10.29
N ARG A 415 -18.13 1.17 -9.67
CA ARG A 415 -19.14 1.43 -8.62
C ARG A 415 -18.52 2.16 -7.43
N GLY A 416 -17.31 1.78 -7.02
CA GLY A 416 -16.57 2.45 -5.95
C GLY A 416 -16.25 3.91 -6.27
N ALA A 417 -15.73 4.18 -7.47
CA ALA A 417 -15.46 5.55 -7.92
C ALA A 417 -16.75 6.36 -8.09
N TRP A 418 -17.82 5.72 -8.55
CA TRP A 418 -19.13 6.36 -8.68
C TRP A 418 -19.75 6.78 -7.35
N VAL A 419 -19.49 6.05 -6.26
CA VAL A 419 -19.91 6.48 -4.91
C VAL A 419 -19.32 7.85 -4.57
N ALA A 420 -18.04 8.08 -4.87
CA ALA A 420 -17.39 9.38 -4.66
C ALA A 420 -17.95 10.47 -5.59
N VAL A 421 -18.15 10.16 -6.87
CA VAL A 421 -18.78 11.06 -7.85
C VAL A 421 -20.17 11.49 -7.39
N ARG A 422 -20.99 10.56 -6.89
CA ARG A 422 -22.32 10.87 -6.35
C ARG A 422 -22.26 11.81 -5.16
N GLU A 423 -21.32 11.61 -4.22
CA GLU A 423 -21.14 12.52 -3.09
C GLU A 423 -20.70 13.92 -3.56
N HIS A 424 -19.85 14.02 -4.58
CA HIS A 424 -19.46 15.30 -5.20
C HIS A 424 -20.64 16.05 -5.82
N PHE A 425 -21.52 15.34 -6.53
CA PHE A 425 -22.72 15.97 -7.09
C PHE A 425 -23.76 16.32 -6.02
N THR A 426 -23.89 15.49 -4.99
CA THR A 426 -24.74 15.77 -3.82
C THR A 426 -24.27 17.06 -3.11
N ASP A 427 -22.95 17.25 -2.95
CA ASP A 427 -22.33 18.49 -2.43
C ASP A 427 -22.63 19.73 -3.30
N LEU A 428 -22.99 19.53 -4.57
CA LEU A 428 -23.37 20.57 -5.52
C LEU A 428 -24.90 20.73 -5.67
N GLY A 429 -25.69 19.99 -4.89
CA GLY A 429 -27.16 20.00 -4.96
C GLY A 429 -27.72 19.32 -6.21
N ILE A 430 -26.98 18.39 -6.81
CA ILE A 430 -27.39 17.64 -8.01
C ILE A 430 -27.58 16.17 -7.66
N ASP A 431 -28.76 15.65 -7.92
CA ASP A 431 -29.05 14.23 -7.85
C ASP A 431 -28.82 13.58 -9.22
N VAL A 432 -27.73 12.82 -9.35
CA VAL A 432 -27.33 12.10 -10.58
C VAL A 432 -28.20 10.88 -10.90
N GLU A 433 -29.10 10.50 -9.99
CA GLU A 433 -30.08 9.44 -10.21
C GLU A 433 -31.36 9.97 -10.89
N THR A 434 -31.57 11.29 -10.91
CA THR A 434 -32.76 11.91 -11.52
C THR A 434 -32.45 13.03 -12.51
N THR A 435 -31.24 13.60 -12.46
CA THR A 435 -30.83 14.77 -13.24
C THR A 435 -29.86 14.35 -14.33
N GLU A 436 -30.09 14.82 -15.56
CA GLU A 436 -29.13 14.62 -16.65
C GLU A 436 -27.83 15.39 -16.40
N VAL A 437 -26.70 14.71 -16.57
CA VAL A 437 -25.36 15.29 -16.40
C VAL A 437 -24.50 15.01 -17.63
N THR A 438 -23.79 16.02 -18.11
CA THR A 438 -22.89 15.89 -19.27
C THR A 438 -21.55 15.29 -18.85
N ALA A 439 -21.01 14.39 -19.67
CA ALA A 439 -19.76 13.70 -19.36
C ALA A 439 -18.80 13.64 -20.55
N VAL A 440 -17.50 13.78 -20.26
CA VAL A 440 -16.41 13.35 -21.13
C VAL A 440 -15.66 12.21 -20.46
N GLY A 441 -15.27 11.21 -21.24
CA GLY A 441 -14.64 10.01 -20.73
C GLY A 441 -13.23 9.72 -21.30
N ILE A 442 -12.37 9.13 -20.49
CA ILE A 442 -11.08 8.58 -20.91
C ILE A 442 -11.16 7.06 -20.85
N GLY A 443 -11.27 6.40 -22.00
CA GLY A 443 -11.43 4.96 -22.16
C GLY A 443 -12.45 4.56 -23.23
N ASP A 444 -12.86 3.30 -23.23
CA ASP A 444 -13.81 2.72 -24.16
C ASP A 444 -14.78 1.74 -23.48
N MET A 445 -15.92 1.49 -24.13
CA MET A 445 -16.98 0.64 -23.56
C MET A 445 -16.55 -0.81 -23.35
N SER A 446 -15.50 -1.33 -23.99
CA SER A 446 -15.02 -2.69 -23.70
C SER A 446 -14.21 -2.77 -22.40
N GLY A 447 -13.73 -1.63 -21.89
CA GLY A 447 -12.95 -1.51 -20.67
C GLY A 447 -13.78 -1.77 -19.40
N ASP A 448 -13.16 -2.39 -18.40
CA ASP A 448 -13.80 -2.68 -17.10
C ASP A 448 -14.32 -1.40 -16.43
N VAL A 449 -13.43 -0.47 -16.08
CA VAL A 449 -13.79 0.72 -15.31
C VAL A 449 -14.62 1.70 -16.14
N PHE A 450 -14.21 1.94 -17.39
CA PHE A 450 -14.91 2.86 -18.27
C PHE A 450 -16.32 2.37 -18.61
N GLY A 451 -16.42 1.14 -19.12
CA GLY A 451 -17.66 0.56 -19.59
C GLY A 451 -18.69 0.44 -18.48
N ASN A 452 -18.30 -0.10 -17.32
CA ASN A 452 -19.18 -0.13 -16.15
C ASN A 452 -19.57 1.28 -15.71
N GLY A 453 -18.61 2.20 -15.58
CA GLY A 453 -18.86 3.58 -15.12
C GLY A 453 -19.87 4.33 -15.97
N MET A 454 -19.78 4.21 -17.29
CA MET A 454 -20.71 4.84 -18.23
C MET A 454 -22.10 4.17 -18.27
N LEU A 455 -22.32 3.09 -17.53
CA LEU A 455 -23.62 2.41 -17.40
C LEU A 455 -24.26 2.56 -16.01
N LEU A 456 -23.58 3.21 -15.06
CA LEU A 456 -24.06 3.35 -13.68
C LEU A 456 -25.21 4.33 -13.50
N SER A 457 -25.42 5.25 -14.43
CA SER A 457 -26.60 6.11 -14.45
C SER A 457 -27.18 6.20 -15.86
N PRO A 458 -28.50 5.99 -16.02
CA PRO A 458 -29.19 6.20 -17.29
C PRO A 458 -29.32 7.69 -17.64
N HIS A 459 -28.96 8.60 -16.74
CA HIS A 459 -29.01 10.05 -16.94
C HIS A 459 -27.67 10.65 -17.41
N LEU A 460 -26.66 9.82 -17.66
CA LEU A 460 -25.38 10.26 -18.20
C LEU A 460 -25.45 10.56 -19.69
N ARG A 461 -25.20 11.82 -20.04
CA ARG A 461 -25.03 12.30 -21.42
C ARG A 461 -23.55 12.30 -21.77
N LEU A 462 -23.05 11.17 -22.29
CA LEU A 462 -21.66 11.05 -22.73
C LEU A 462 -21.46 11.78 -24.06
N VAL A 463 -20.88 12.98 -24.00
CA VAL A 463 -20.74 13.83 -25.18
C VAL A 463 -19.43 13.63 -25.95
N GLY A 464 -18.47 12.93 -25.33
CA GLY A 464 -17.26 12.50 -26.00
C GLY A 464 -16.39 11.60 -25.14
N ALA A 465 -15.57 10.79 -25.80
CA ALA A 465 -14.64 9.89 -25.15
C ALA A 465 -13.44 9.58 -26.08
N PHE A 466 -12.36 9.06 -25.53
CA PHE A 466 -11.24 8.59 -26.34
C PHE A 466 -10.47 7.44 -25.67
N ASP A 467 -9.90 6.55 -26.48
CA ASP A 467 -8.98 5.50 -26.04
C ASP A 467 -7.66 5.55 -26.84
N HIS A 468 -6.91 4.44 -26.84
CA HIS A 468 -5.68 4.33 -27.64
C HIS A 468 -5.94 4.18 -29.14
N ARG A 469 -7.19 3.92 -29.56
CA ARG A 469 -7.59 3.62 -30.95
C ARG A 469 -8.42 4.73 -31.58
N HIS A 470 -9.37 5.29 -30.85
CA HIS A 470 -10.45 6.12 -31.39
C HIS A 470 -10.77 7.34 -30.51
N ILE A 471 -11.40 8.33 -31.13
CA ILE A 471 -12.04 9.48 -30.51
C ILE A 471 -13.53 9.43 -30.88
N PHE A 472 -14.41 9.38 -29.88
CA PHE A 472 -15.86 9.38 -29.97
C PHE A 472 -16.40 10.77 -29.61
N LEU A 473 -17.36 11.29 -30.39
CA LEU A 473 -18.12 12.50 -30.08
C LEU A 473 -19.60 12.28 -30.34
N ASP A 474 -20.43 12.79 -29.45
CA ASP A 474 -21.87 12.89 -29.65
C ASP A 474 -22.36 14.19 -28.99
N PRO A 475 -22.54 15.29 -29.73
CA PRO A 475 -22.71 16.62 -29.12
C PRO A 475 -24.02 16.82 -28.38
N ASP A 476 -25.08 16.09 -28.74
CA ASP A 476 -26.42 16.22 -28.15
C ASP A 476 -27.11 14.84 -28.07
N PRO A 477 -26.56 13.88 -27.31
CA PRO A 477 -27.04 12.50 -27.31
C PRO A 477 -28.47 12.43 -26.75
N ASP A 478 -29.33 11.62 -27.38
CA ASP A 478 -30.57 11.15 -26.76
C ASP A 478 -30.20 10.16 -25.65
N THR A 479 -30.44 10.54 -24.40
CA THR A 479 -29.90 9.85 -23.24
C THR A 479 -30.33 8.38 -23.18
N ALA A 480 -31.58 8.07 -23.51
CA ALA A 480 -32.12 6.71 -23.47
C ALA A 480 -31.56 5.82 -24.60
N ARG A 481 -31.55 6.33 -25.85
CA ARG A 481 -31.01 5.60 -27.00
C ARG A 481 -29.50 5.40 -26.88
N ALA A 482 -28.76 6.43 -26.49
CA ALA A 482 -27.32 6.37 -26.29
C ALA A 482 -26.95 5.46 -25.12
N TYR A 483 -27.75 5.39 -24.05
CA TYR A 483 -27.55 4.42 -22.97
C TYR A 483 -27.74 2.97 -23.46
N ALA A 484 -28.83 2.70 -24.18
CA ALA A 484 -29.09 1.37 -24.73
C ALA A 484 -27.96 0.91 -25.66
N GLU A 485 -27.45 1.82 -26.49
CA GLU A 485 -26.35 1.55 -27.41
C GLU A 485 -25.01 1.34 -26.69
N ARG A 486 -24.68 2.16 -25.69
CA ARG A 486 -23.52 1.91 -24.82
C ARG A 486 -23.58 0.53 -24.15
N ARG A 487 -24.76 0.11 -23.68
CA ARG A 487 -24.95 -1.22 -23.08
C ARG A 487 -24.71 -2.33 -24.09
N ARG A 488 -25.28 -2.22 -25.30
CA ARG A 488 -25.03 -3.16 -26.40
C ARG A 488 -23.52 -3.26 -26.70
N LEU A 489 -22.84 -2.11 -26.75
CA LEU A 489 -21.41 -2.05 -27.03
C LEU A 489 -20.56 -2.68 -25.92
N PHE A 490 -20.94 -2.49 -24.66
CA PHE A 490 -20.29 -3.13 -23.51
C PHE A 490 -20.42 -4.66 -23.52
N GLU A 491 -21.59 -5.16 -23.90
CA GLU A 491 -21.89 -6.61 -23.98
C GLU A 491 -21.25 -7.29 -25.20
N LEU A 492 -20.90 -6.52 -26.24
CA LEU A 492 -20.26 -7.03 -27.46
C LEU A 492 -18.79 -7.40 -27.22
N PRO A 493 -18.39 -8.68 -27.35
CA PRO A 493 -17.00 -9.09 -27.11
C PRO A 493 -16.01 -8.43 -28.06
N GLY A 494 -14.95 -7.83 -27.51
CA GLY A 494 -13.89 -7.20 -28.31
C GLY A 494 -14.28 -5.90 -28.99
N SER A 495 -15.38 -5.28 -28.57
CA SER A 495 -15.89 -4.04 -29.14
C SER A 495 -14.91 -2.86 -29.04
N SER A 496 -15.20 -1.84 -29.84
CA SER A 496 -14.51 -0.56 -29.87
C SER A 496 -15.51 0.56 -30.17
N TRP A 497 -15.07 1.81 -30.06
CA TRP A 497 -15.92 2.93 -30.45
C TRP A 497 -16.39 2.86 -31.91
N ASP A 498 -15.65 2.23 -32.83
CA ASP A 498 -16.07 2.14 -34.24
C ASP A 498 -17.27 1.19 -34.46
N ASP A 499 -17.55 0.31 -33.48
CA ASP A 499 -18.74 -0.55 -33.50
C ASP A 499 -20.01 0.17 -33.01
N PHE A 500 -19.91 1.44 -32.60
CA PHE A 500 -21.06 2.24 -32.16
C PHE A 500 -22.02 2.53 -33.33
N ASP A 501 -23.30 2.30 -33.12
CA ASP A 501 -24.33 2.51 -34.14
C ASP A 501 -24.46 4.00 -34.51
N ARG A 502 -24.11 4.30 -35.76
CA ARG A 502 -24.09 5.68 -36.28
C ARG A 502 -25.49 6.26 -36.42
N ASP A 503 -26.55 5.44 -36.46
CA ASP A 503 -27.94 5.90 -36.50
C ASP A 503 -28.45 6.38 -35.12
N VAL A 504 -27.71 6.07 -34.05
CA VAL A 504 -27.98 6.54 -32.69
C VAL A 504 -27.35 7.91 -32.42
N LEU A 505 -26.24 8.24 -33.09
CA LEU A 505 -25.52 9.50 -32.91
C LEU A 505 -26.40 10.71 -33.21
N SER A 506 -26.25 11.76 -32.40
CA SER A 506 -26.87 13.06 -32.70
C SER A 506 -26.23 13.75 -33.91
N ALA A 507 -26.86 14.81 -34.37
CA ALA A 507 -26.33 15.62 -35.47
C ALA A 507 -24.93 16.17 -35.11
N GLY A 508 -23.92 15.76 -35.87
CA GLY A 508 -22.52 16.16 -35.64
C GLY A 508 -21.72 15.20 -34.76
N GLY A 509 -22.31 14.09 -34.33
CA GLY A 509 -21.60 12.97 -33.70
C GLY A 509 -20.78 12.17 -34.70
N GLY A 510 -19.78 11.44 -34.19
CA GLY A 510 -18.91 10.61 -35.01
C GLY A 510 -17.83 9.90 -34.22
N VAL A 511 -17.15 8.98 -34.90
CA VAL A 511 -15.99 8.23 -34.39
C VAL A 511 -14.85 8.37 -35.39
N TRP A 512 -13.68 8.73 -34.89
CA TRP A 512 -12.47 8.91 -35.70
C TRP A 512 -11.31 8.10 -35.14
N PRO A 513 -10.45 7.52 -36.01
CA PRO A 513 -9.25 6.85 -35.55
C PRO A 513 -8.24 7.87 -35.01
N ARG A 514 -7.61 7.57 -33.88
CA ARG A 514 -6.55 8.38 -33.27
C ARG A 514 -5.31 8.48 -34.17
N SER A 515 -5.14 7.53 -35.09
CA SER A 515 -4.07 7.53 -36.10
C SER A 515 -4.36 8.44 -37.31
N ALA A 516 -5.51 9.12 -37.36
CA ALA A 516 -5.82 10.04 -38.45
C ALA A 516 -4.80 11.20 -38.49
N LYS A 517 -4.47 11.69 -39.70
CA LYS A 517 -3.64 12.90 -39.84
C LYS A 517 -4.38 14.18 -39.47
N SER A 518 -5.69 14.19 -39.70
CA SER A 518 -6.59 15.29 -39.36
C SER A 518 -8.02 14.77 -39.22
N VAL A 519 -8.82 15.52 -38.47
CA VAL A 519 -10.24 15.27 -38.21
C VAL A 519 -11.03 16.52 -38.58
N THR A 520 -12.02 16.37 -39.46
CA THR A 520 -12.99 17.44 -39.74
C THR A 520 -14.17 17.30 -38.80
N VAL A 521 -14.27 18.19 -37.82
CA VAL A 521 -15.27 18.19 -36.76
C VAL A 521 -16.52 18.97 -37.21
N PRO A 522 -17.72 18.36 -37.20
CA PRO A 522 -18.96 19.04 -37.55
C PRO A 522 -19.30 20.22 -36.63
N GLU A 523 -20.13 21.15 -37.10
CA GLU A 523 -20.49 22.38 -36.35
C GLU A 523 -21.04 22.15 -34.93
N PRO A 524 -21.99 21.23 -34.68
CA PRO A 524 -22.51 21.02 -33.32
C PRO A 524 -21.42 20.59 -32.33
N ALA A 525 -20.57 19.63 -32.72
CA ALA A 525 -19.43 19.18 -31.91
C ALA A 525 -18.37 20.28 -31.71
N ARG A 526 -18.11 21.12 -32.72
CA ARG A 526 -17.19 22.27 -32.55
C ARG A 526 -17.70 23.27 -31.53
N ARG A 527 -19.00 23.58 -31.53
CA ARG A 527 -19.59 24.51 -30.56
C ARG A 527 -19.48 23.98 -29.14
N LEU A 528 -19.77 22.70 -28.93
CA LEU A 528 -19.58 22.03 -27.63
C LEU A 528 -18.13 22.14 -27.14
N LEU A 529 -17.17 21.84 -28.03
CA LEU A 529 -15.74 21.81 -27.68
C LEU A 529 -15.07 23.20 -27.67
N GLY A 530 -15.71 24.22 -28.25
CA GLY A 530 -15.13 25.56 -28.40
C GLY A 530 -14.05 25.65 -29.48
N LEU A 531 -14.12 24.83 -30.52
CA LEU A 531 -13.16 24.82 -31.63
C LEU A 531 -13.46 25.94 -32.64
N SER A 532 -12.45 26.72 -33.00
CA SER A 532 -12.56 27.83 -33.96
C SER A 532 -12.55 27.39 -35.43
N HIS A 533 -11.97 26.23 -35.73
CA HIS A 533 -11.78 25.73 -37.10
C HIS A 533 -12.43 24.36 -37.31
N PRO A 534 -12.88 24.04 -38.55
CA PRO A 534 -13.46 22.73 -38.90
C PRO A 534 -12.48 21.58 -38.80
N THR A 535 -11.18 21.81 -39.00
CA THR A 535 -10.19 20.76 -39.11
C THR A 535 -9.17 20.89 -37.98
N THR A 536 -8.89 19.78 -37.30
CA THR A 536 -7.97 19.70 -36.16
C THR A 536 -7.18 18.39 -36.25
N THR A 537 -6.12 18.26 -35.45
CA THR A 537 -5.44 16.97 -35.25
C THR A 537 -6.16 16.13 -34.18
N PRO A 538 -5.98 14.79 -34.15
CA PRO A 538 -6.50 13.97 -33.05
C PRO A 538 -6.05 14.44 -31.67
N ASP A 539 -4.80 14.89 -31.54
CA ASP A 539 -4.25 15.33 -30.26
C ASP A 539 -4.89 16.64 -29.77
N GLU A 540 -5.10 17.60 -30.67
CA GLU A 540 -5.85 18.83 -30.38
C GLU A 540 -7.31 18.53 -30.03
N LEU A 541 -7.93 17.55 -30.69
CA LEU A 541 -9.30 17.14 -30.39
C LEU A 541 -9.42 16.51 -28.99
N ILE A 542 -8.46 15.68 -28.59
CA ILE A 542 -8.38 15.13 -27.24
C ILE A 542 -8.20 16.25 -26.20
N LYS A 543 -7.34 17.23 -26.46
CA LYS A 543 -7.21 18.41 -25.59
C LYS A 543 -8.52 19.19 -25.46
N ALA A 544 -9.24 19.37 -26.56
CA ALA A 544 -10.54 20.03 -26.55
C ALA A 544 -11.59 19.26 -25.76
N LEU A 545 -11.55 17.92 -25.80
CA LEU A 545 -12.39 17.05 -24.98
C LEU A 545 -12.06 17.16 -23.49
N LEU A 546 -10.78 17.06 -23.12
CA LEU A 546 -10.33 17.18 -21.73
C LEU A 546 -10.70 18.54 -21.12
N THR A 547 -10.75 19.59 -21.94
CA THR A 547 -11.09 20.96 -21.53
C THR A 547 -12.54 21.32 -21.84
N ALA A 548 -13.41 20.38 -22.20
CA ALA A 548 -14.81 20.66 -22.52
C ALA A 548 -15.60 21.18 -21.30
N PRO A 549 -16.61 22.05 -21.48
CA PRO A 549 -17.43 22.57 -20.40
C PRO A 549 -18.55 21.57 -20.06
N VAL A 550 -18.19 20.49 -19.38
CA VAL A 550 -19.11 19.39 -19.00
C VAL A 550 -19.26 19.27 -17.48
N ASP A 551 -20.22 18.49 -17.00
CA ASP A 551 -20.37 18.28 -15.57
C ASP A 551 -19.31 17.32 -15.02
N LEU A 552 -19.06 16.22 -15.73
CA LEU A 552 -18.17 15.13 -15.31
C LEU A 552 -17.03 14.88 -16.31
N LEU A 553 -15.79 14.83 -15.82
CA LEU A 553 -14.68 14.17 -16.51
C LEU A 553 -14.43 12.81 -15.83
N TRP A 554 -14.72 11.73 -16.54
CA TRP A 554 -14.55 10.37 -16.04
C TRP A 554 -13.27 9.73 -16.57
N ASN A 555 -12.33 9.42 -15.69
CA ASN A 555 -11.16 8.64 -16.04
C ASN A 555 -11.42 7.16 -15.78
N GLY A 556 -11.62 6.37 -16.85
CA GLY A 556 -11.70 4.92 -16.81
C GLY A 556 -10.48 4.21 -17.41
N GLY A 557 -9.43 4.97 -17.76
CA GLY A 557 -8.24 4.49 -18.44
C GLY A 557 -6.97 4.55 -17.59
N VAL A 558 -5.81 4.47 -18.24
CA VAL A 558 -4.49 4.59 -17.61
C VAL A 558 -3.68 5.64 -18.36
N GLY A 559 -3.03 6.53 -17.62
CA GLY A 559 -2.16 7.57 -18.17
C GLY A 559 -2.41 8.93 -17.53
N THR A 560 -1.39 9.79 -17.52
CA THR A 560 -1.42 11.13 -16.92
C THR A 560 -1.83 12.16 -17.97
N TYR A 561 -3.12 12.50 -18.00
CA TYR A 561 -3.74 13.42 -18.97
C TYR A 561 -3.80 14.87 -18.48
N VAL A 562 -3.70 15.09 -17.16
CA VAL A 562 -3.75 16.42 -16.57
C VAL A 562 -2.58 16.63 -15.60
N LYS A 563 -1.84 17.71 -15.78
CA LYS A 563 -0.80 18.19 -14.84
C LYS A 563 -1.17 19.54 -14.26
N ALA A 564 -0.45 19.99 -13.23
CA ALA A 564 -0.57 21.37 -12.81
C ALA A 564 0.07 22.33 -13.84
N SER A 565 -0.42 23.56 -13.91
CA SER A 565 0.18 24.63 -14.72
C SER A 565 1.62 24.97 -14.33
N SER A 566 2.00 24.65 -13.08
CA SER A 566 3.36 24.79 -12.54
C SER A 566 4.29 23.61 -12.84
N GLU A 567 3.79 22.53 -13.44
CA GLU A 567 4.59 21.35 -13.80
C GLU A 567 4.94 21.36 -15.29
N SER A 568 6.11 20.84 -15.62
CA SER A 568 6.48 20.49 -16.99
C SER A 568 5.89 19.13 -17.40
N HIS A 569 5.87 18.84 -18.70
CA HIS A 569 5.47 17.51 -19.18
C HIS A 569 6.41 16.40 -18.66
N THR A 570 7.70 16.69 -18.56
CA THR A 570 8.71 15.77 -18.02
C THR A 570 8.43 15.38 -16.57
N GLU A 571 8.03 16.35 -15.73
CA GLU A 571 7.71 16.11 -14.31
C GLU A 571 6.47 15.21 -14.12
N ALA A 572 5.54 15.20 -15.08
CA ALA A 572 4.37 14.31 -15.05
C ALA A 572 4.70 12.84 -15.35
N ALA A 573 5.93 12.54 -15.77
CA ALA A 573 6.49 11.19 -15.92
C ALA A 573 5.70 10.22 -16.81
N ASP A 574 5.04 10.72 -17.86
CA ASP A 574 4.28 9.92 -18.84
C ASP A 574 4.43 10.46 -20.28
N PRO A 575 5.58 10.25 -20.94
CA PRO A 575 5.87 10.86 -22.24
C PRO A 575 4.88 10.48 -23.34
N ALA A 576 4.21 9.32 -23.22
CA ALA A 576 3.24 8.85 -24.20
C ALA A 576 2.00 9.76 -24.30
N ASN A 577 1.68 10.48 -23.22
CA ASN A 577 0.54 11.40 -23.17
C ASN A 577 0.94 12.88 -23.25
N ASP A 578 2.23 13.21 -23.42
CA ASP A 578 2.69 14.60 -23.57
C ASP A 578 1.95 15.39 -24.68
N PRO A 579 1.71 14.81 -25.88
CA PRO A 579 1.03 15.55 -26.96
C PRO A 579 -0.41 15.95 -26.65
N VAL A 580 -1.08 15.23 -25.74
CA VAL A 580 -2.50 15.41 -25.40
C VAL A 580 -2.74 16.00 -24.01
N ARG A 581 -1.71 16.03 -23.15
CA ARG A 581 -1.84 16.50 -21.76
C ARG A 581 -2.21 17.98 -21.69
N VAL A 582 -3.08 18.31 -20.74
CA VAL A 582 -3.55 19.67 -20.45
C VAL A 582 -3.22 20.08 -19.03
N ASP A 583 -3.34 21.37 -18.74
CA ASP A 583 -3.19 21.90 -17.39
C ASP A 583 -4.52 21.87 -16.64
N ALA A 584 -4.47 21.62 -15.34
CA ALA A 584 -5.64 21.61 -14.46
C ALA A 584 -6.40 22.95 -14.49
N SER A 585 -5.70 24.07 -14.68
CA SER A 585 -6.31 25.40 -14.84
C SER A 585 -7.14 25.57 -16.11
N GLN A 586 -6.99 24.68 -17.10
CA GLN A 586 -7.76 24.69 -18.35
C GLN A 586 -9.04 23.84 -18.26
N LEU A 587 -9.19 23.05 -17.19
CA LEU A 587 -10.38 22.23 -17.01
C LEU A 587 -11.59 23.10 -16.75
N ARG A 588 -12.67 22.80 -17.46
CA ARG A 588 -13.98 23.46 -17.29
C ARG A 588 -15.03 22.53 -16.72
N CYS A 589 -14.65 21.29 -16.38
CA CYS A 589 -15.55 20.35 -15.72
C CYS A 589 -15.77 20.71 -14.26
N ARG A 590 -16.90 20.25 -13.68
CA ARG A 590 -17.25 20.51 -12.28
C ARG A 590 -16.75 19.40 -11.36
N VAL A 591 -16.84 18.16 -11.82
CA VAL A 591 -16.50 16.95 -11.09
C VAL A 591 -15.54 16.11 -11.92
N VAL A 592 -14.52 15.56 -11.27
CA VAL A 592 -13.64 14.53 -11.83
C VAL A 592 -13.86 13.25 -11.04
N GLY A 593 -14.06 12.12 -11.74
CA GLY A 593 -14.08 10.79 -11.14
C GLY A 593 -12.91 9.96 -11.65
N GLU A 594 -12.03 9.49 -10.75
CA GLU A 594 -10.86 8.71 -11.11
C GLU A 594 -11.03 7.23 -10.78
N GLY A 595 -11.76 6.51 -11.64
CA GLY A 595 -11.81 5.05 -11.57
C GLY A 595 -10.51 4.37 -12.04
N GLY A 596 -9.86 4.97 -13.04
CA GLY A 596 -8.52 4.61 -13.50
C GLY A 596 -7.42 5.04 -12.54
N ASN A 597 -6.18 4.58 -12.78
CA ASN A 597 -5.02 5.04 -12.00
C ASN A 597 -4.28 6.17 -12.74
N LEU A 598 -3.77 7.14 -11.98
CA LEU A 598 -2.86 8.19 -12.46
C LEU A 598 -3.41 9.08 -13.58
N GLY A 599 -4.72 9.35 -13.61
CA GLY A 599 -5.31 10.29 -14.58
C GLY A 599 -4.71 11.71 -14.49
N PHE A 600 -4.39 12.09 -13.25
CA PHE A 600 -3.94 13.41 -12.85
C PHE A 600 -2.65 13.29 -12.04
N THR A 601 -1.74 14.25 -12.19
CA THR A 601 -0.70 14.46 -11.17
C THR A 601 -1.35 14.90 -9.86
N GLN A 602 -0.70 14.66 -8.72
CA GLN A 602 -1.23 15.12 -7.44
C GLN A 602 -1.35 16.66 -7.38
N ARG A 603 -0.39 17.38 -7.99
CA ARG A 603 -0.46 18.85 -8.10
C ARG A 603 -1.65 19.30 -8.95
N ALA A 604 -1.97 18.59 -10.04
CA ALA A 604 -3.15 18.88 -10.86
C ALA A 604 -4.44 18.78 -10.07
N ARG A 605 -4.58 17.73 -9.24
CA ARG A 605 -5.75 17.55 -8.36
C ARG A 605 -5.88 18.73 -7.40
N ILE A 606 -4.77 19.15 -6.79
CA ILE A 606 -4.73 20.29 -5.86
C ILE A 606 -5.11 21.60 -6.57
N GLU A 607 -4.56 21.86 -7.75
CA GLU A 607 -4.89 23.07 -8.54
C GLU A 607 -6.37 23.09 -8.94
N PHE A 608 -6.90 21.98 -9.45
CA PHE A 608 -8.31 21.85 -9.81
C PHE A 608 -9.23 22.03 -8.60
N ALA A 609 -8.90 21.40 -7.46
CA ALA A 609 -9.66 21.54 -6.23
C ALA A 609 -9.60 22.97 -5.65
N ALA A 610 -8.44 23.63 -5.74
CA ALA A 610 -8.27 25.02 -5.31
C ALA A 610 -9.10 26.01 -6.17
N ALA A 611 -9.37 25.67 -7.43
CA ALA A 611 -10.25 26.41 -8.33
C ALA A 611 -11.75 26.12 -8.11
N GLY A 612 -12.11 25.23 -7.17
CA GLY A 612 -13.49 24.88 -6.84
C GLY A 612 -14.00 23.60 -7.50
N GLY A 613 -13.18 22.91 -8.30
CA GLY A 613 -13.47 21.60 -8.85
C GLY A 613 -13.60 20.52 -7.76
N ARG A 614 -14.42 19.50 -8.00
CA ARG A 614 -14.56 18.37 -7.08
C ARG A 614 -13.77 17.16 -7.57
N VAL A 615 -12.74 16.79 -6.82
CA VAL A 615 -11.90 15.62 -7.09
C VAL A 615 -11.33 15.09 -5.77
N ASN A 616 -11.24 13.78 -5.64
CA ASN A 616 -10.47 13.12 -4.58
C ASN A 616 -9.04 12.81 -5.09
N ALA A 617 -8.42 11.76 -4.56
CA ALA A 617 -7.31 11.08 -5.21
C ALA A 617 -7.79 9.72 -5.72
N ASP A 618 -7.18 9.22 -6.79
CA ASP A 618 -7.52 7.92 -7.40
C ASP A 618 -7.53 6.76 -6.40
N PHE A 619 -6.61 6.73 -5.44
CA PHE A 619 -6.54 5.72 -4.40
C PHE A 619 -7.71 5.73 -3.39
N ILE A 620 -8.54 6.78 -3.40
CA ILE A 620 -9.82 6.84 -2.68
C ILE A 620 -10.92 6.30 -3.60
N ASP A 621 -11.04 6.86 -4.80
CA ASP A 621 -12.13 6.56 -5.72
C ASP A 621 -12.11 5.08 -6.17
N ASN A 622 -10.94 4.57 -6.57
CA ASN A 622 -10.80 3.22 -7.10
C ASN A 622 -10.46 2.13 -6.06
N ALA A 623 -10.55 2.46 -4.76
CA ALA A 623 -10.22 1.57 -3.65
C ALA A 623 -11.10 0.29 -3.60
N ALA A 624 -12.32 0.33 -4.13
CA ALA A 624 -13.26 -0.79 -4.06
C ALA A 624 -12.73 -2.06 -4.75
N GLY A 625 -11.95 -1.91 -5.82
CA GLY A 625 -11.32 -3.05 -6.50
C GLY A 625 -10.35 -3.78 -5.58
N VAL A 626 -9.49 -3.06 -4.86
CA VAL A 626 -8.52 -3.70 -3.97
C VAL A 626 -9.19 -4.27 -2.71
N ALA A 627 -10.21 -3.59 -2.17
CA ALA A 627 -10.97 -4.03 -1.01
C ALA A 627 -11.80 -5.30 -1.27
N THR A 628 -12.42 -5.41 -2.44
CA THR A 628 -13.14 -6.66 -2.84
C THR A 628 -12.20 -7.84 -2.91
N SER A 629 -11.00 -7.58 -3.41
CA SER A 629 -9.99 -8.63 -3.54
C SER A 629 -9.36 -9.02 -2.21
N ASP A 630 -9.26 -8.09 -1.25
CA ASP A 630 -8.87 -8.40 0.12
C ASP A 630 -9.90 -9.30 0.81
N ALA A 631 -11.18 -8.95 0.69
CA ALA A 631 -12.28 -9.76 1.19
C ALA A 631 -12.29 -11.16 0.57
N GLU A 632 -12.08 -11.28 -0.75
CA GLU A 632 -11.96 -12.58 -1.44
C GLU A 632 -10.86 -13.45 -0.84
N VAL A 633 -9.65 -12.89 -0.64
CA VAL A 633 -8.51 -13.65 -0.10
C VAL A 633 -8.80 -14.14 1.31
N ASN A 634 -9.29 -13.26 2.20
CA ASN A 634 -9.61 -13.65 3.57
C ASN A 634 -10.77 -14.68 3.64
N LEU A 635 -11.78 -14.55 2.77
CA LEU A 635 -12.83 -15.56 2.63
C LEU A 635 -12.27 -16.91 2.20
N LYS A 636 -11.41 -16.93 1.18
CA LYS A 636 -10.77 -18.16 0.71
C LYS A 636 -9.90 -18.81 1.79
N ILE A 637 -9.18 -18.03 2.60
CA ILE A 637 -8.39 -18.55 3.72
C ILE A 637 -9.30 -19.26 4.75
N ALA A 638 -10.38 -18.62 5.19
CA ALA A 638 -11.31 -19.21 6.15
C ALA A 638 -11.99 -20.47 5.59
N LEU A 639 -12.44 -20.40 4.34
CA LEU A 639 -13.09 -21.50 3.63
C LEU A 639 -12.16 -22.70 3.39
N GLU A 640 -10.92 -22.44 3.01
CA GLU A 640 -9.91 -23.48 2.79
C GLU A 640 -9.52 -24.16 4.11
N SER A 641 -9.45 -23.40 5.21
CA SER A 641 -9.27 -23.96 6.55
C SER A 641 -10.38 -24.94 6.92
N ALA A 642 -11.66 -24.57 6.71
CA ALA A 642 -12.80 -25.46 6.93
C ALA A 642 -12.74 -26.71 6.03
N ARG A 643 -12.35 -26.56 4.77
CA ARG A 643 -12.18 -27.67 3.81
C ARG A 643 -11.08 -28.64 4.26
N ARG A 644 -9.91 -28.14 4.67
CA ARG A 644 -8.79 -28.95 5.15
C ARG A 644 -9.12 -29.73 6.42
N ARG A 645 -9.98 -29.18 7.29
CA ARG A 645 -10.52 -29.85 8.48
C ARG A 645 -11.64 -30.86 8.16
N GLY A 646 -12.03 -31.00 6.89
CA GLY A 646 -13.09 -31.90 6.44
C GLY A 646 -14.51 -31.39 6.69
N GLY A 647 -14.67 -30.12 7.07
CA GLY A 647 -15.98 -29.49 7.32
C GLY A 647 -16.72 -29.05 6.06
N LEU A 648 -16.02 -28.91 4.93
CA LEU A 648 -16.60 -28.52 3.63
C LEU A 648 -16.00 -29.35 2.49
N THR A 649 -16.81 -29.67 1.49
CA THR A 649 -16.35 -30.10 0.17
C THR A 649 -15.89 -28.92 -0.69
N LEU A 650 -15.14 -29.18 -1.77
CA LEU A 650 -14.73 -28.14 -2.72
C LEU A 650 -15.94 -27.46 -3.39
N GLU A 651 -17.01 -28.21 -3.65
CA GLU A 651 -18.23 -27.69 -4.27
C GLU A 651 -18.97 -26.74 -3.32
N GLU A 652 -19.17 -27.15 -2.06
CA GLU A 652 -19.79 -26.29 -1.03
C GLU A 652 -18.95 -25.05 -0.77
N ARG A 653 -17.61 -25.18 -0.75
CA ARG A 653 -16.69 -24.07 -0.62
C ARG A 653 -16.92 -23.01 -1.70
N ASN A 654 -16.93 -23.44 -2.96
CA ASN A 654 -17.09 -22.52 -4.09
C ASN A 654 -18.49 -21.89 -4.10
N ARG A 655 -19.53 -22.66 -3.79
CA ARG A 655 -20.90 -22.14 -3.68
C ARG A 655 -21.01 -21.05 -2.63
N LEU A 656 -20.47 -21.27 -1.43
CA LEU A 656 -20.48 -20.27 -0.35
C LEU A 656 -19.75 -18.99 -0.80
N LEU A 657 -18.58 -19.11 -1.43
CA LEU A 657 -17.83 -17.96 -1.94
C LEU A 657 -18.68 -17.16 -2.95
N ASP A 658 -19.32 -17.84 -3.90
CA ASP A 658 -20.19 -17.20 -4.89
C ASP A 658 -21.41 -16.52 -4.26
N ASP A 659 -22.07 -17.17 -3.30
CA ASP A 659 -23.24 -16.65 -2.59
C ASP A 659 -22.91 -15.37 -1.78
N ALA A 660 -21.66 -15.21 -1.34
CA ALA A 660 -21.21 -14.03 -0.60
C ALA A 660 -20.94 -12.78 -1.47
N ARG A 661 -20.88 -12.92 -2.80
CA ARG A 661 -20.43 -11.87 -3.73
C ARG A 661 -21.16 -10.53 -3.54
N ASP A 662 -22.48 -10.55 -3.47
CA ASP A 662 -23.30 -9.34 -3.36
C ASP A 662 -23.21 -8.68 -1.98
N GLU A 663 -23.01 -9.47 -0.92
CA GLU A 663 -22.78 -8.93 0.43
C GLU A 663 -21.40 -8.28 0.54
N VAL A 664 -20.36 -8.90 -0.03
CA VAL A 664 -19.02 -8.32 -0.14
C VAL A 664 -19.08 -6.99 -0.89
N ALA A 665 -19.75 -6.94 -2.06
CA ALA A 665 -19.91 -5.72 -2.82
C ALA A 665 -20.58 -4.59 -2.02
N ARG A 666 -21.66 -4.90 -1.29
CA ARG A 666 -22.36 -3.92 -0.45
C ARG A 666 -21.47 -3.39 0.68
N THR A 667 -20.74 -4.26 1.36
CA THR A 667 -19.84 -3.87 2.46
C THR A 667 -18.69 -3.00 1.96
N VAL A 668 -18.03 -3.39 0.86
CA VAL A 668 -16.96 -2.60 0.25
C VAL A 668 -17.45 -1.21 -0.18
N LEU A 669 -18.62 -1.12 -0.85
CA LEU A 669 -19.16 0.15 -1.29
C LEU A 669 -19.59 1.05 -0.12
N ARG A 670 -20.07 0.47 0.99
CA ARG A 670 -20.35 1.21 2.23
C ARG A 670 -19.06 1.84 2.76
N THR A 671 -17.99 1.06 2.90
CA THR A 671 -16.68 1.57 3.37
C THR A 671 -16.09 2.64 2.44
N ASN A 672 -16.27 2.52 1.12
CA ASN A 672 -15.90 3.59 0.18
C ASN A 672 -16.71 4.87 0.42
N ARG A 673 -18.01 4.76 0.71
CA ARG A 673 -18.87 5.89 1.02
C ARG A 673 -18.46 6.57 2.33
N ASP A 674 -18.18 5.79 3.37
CA ASP A 674 -17.79 6.30 4.68
C ASP A 674 -16.50 7.14 4.58
N GLN A 675 -15.52 6.68 3.80
CA GLN A 675 -14.31 7.46 3.47
C GLN A 675 -14.61 8.77 2.73
N ALA A 676 -15.47 8.73 1.71
CA ALA A 676 -15.83 9.92 0.95
C ALA A 676 -16.54 10.97 1.83
N VAL A 677 -17.37 10.52 2.77
CA VAL A 677 -18.06 11.36 3.76
C VAL A 677 -17.08 11.93 4.78
N ALA A 678 -16.17 11.12 5.32
CA ALA A 678 -15.13 11.58 6.24
C ALA A 678 -14.27 12.69 5.61
N LEU A 679 -13.90 12.54 4.33
CA LEU A 679 -13.21 13.56 3.56
C LEU A 679 -14.06 14.81 3.36
N GLY A 680 -15.34 14.66 3.00
CA GLY A 680 -16.25 15.80 2.83
C GLY A 680 -16.39 16.62 4.11
N LEU A 681 -16.51 15.97 5.26
CA LEU A 681 -16.57 16.63 6.56
C LEU A 681 -15.28 17.39 6.87
N ALA A 682 -14.12 16.76 6.69
CA ALA A 682 -12.83 17.41 6.90
C ALA A 682 -12.63 18.61 5.98
N VAL A 683 -13.07 18.53 4.71
CA VAL A 683 -13.04 19.65 3.76
C VAL A 683 -13.95 20.79 4.20
N SER A 684 -15.18 20.48 4.65
CA SER A 684 -16.14 21.50 5.12
C SER A 684 -15.60 22.32 6.30
N ARG A 685 -14.63 21.77 7.05
CA ARG A 685 -13.98 22.38 8.23
C ARG A 685 -12.50 22.68 8.01
N ALA A 686 -12.02 22.64 6.76
CA ALA A 686 -10.58 22.63 6.46
C ALA A 686 -9.81 23.83 7.05
N ALA A 687 -10.40 25.03 7.05
CA ALA A 687 -9.77 26.22 7.62
C ALA A 687 -9.57 26.08 9.14
N ARG A 688 -10.60 25.60 9.86
CA ARG A 688 -10.55 25.36 11.31
C ARG A 688 -9.60 24.22 11.69
N LEU A 689 -9.43 23.23 10.80
CA LEU A 689 -8.58 22.07 11.03
C LEU A 689 -7.12 22.30 10.60
N LEU A 690 -6.76 23.44 10.01
CA LEU A 690 -5.43 23.62 9.42
C LEU A 690 -4.29 23.42 10.43
N GLY A 691 -4.40 24.00 11.62
CA GLY A 691 -3.40 23.80 12.68
C GLY A 691 -3.28 22.35 13.12
N ARG A 692 -4.41 21.62 13.20
CA ARG A 692 -4.43 20.17 13.49
C ARG A 692 -3.75 19.38 12.38
N HIS A 693 -4.03 19.70 11.11
CA HIS A 693 -3.39 19.03 9.97
C HIS A 693 -1.89 19.32 9.87
N GLU A 694 -1.44 20.54 10.17
CA GLU A 694 -0.02 20.88 10.23
C GLU A 694 0.73 20.01 11.25
N ARG A 695 0.18 19.89 12.46
CA ARG A 695 0.75 19.03 13.52
C ARG A 695 0.78 17.56 13.11
N LEU A 696 -0.27 17.08 12.45
CA LEU A 696 -0.31 15.73 11.90
C LEU A 696 0.76 15.52 10.82
N ILE A 697 0.97 16.47 9.90
CA ILE A 697 2.02 16.37 8.88
C ILE A 697 3.39 16.19 9.54
N ILE A 698 3.70 17.02 10.54
CA ILE A 698 4.97 16.94 11.30
C ILE A 698 5.13 15.58 11.99
N HIS A 699 4.05 15.07 12.59
CA HIS A 699 4.06 13.75 13.23
C HIS A 699 4.32 12.63 12.22
N LEU A 700 3.61 12.64 11.09
CA LEU A 700 3.78 11.64 10.03
C LEU A 700 5.17 11.68 9.39
N GLU A 701 5.83 12.84 9.34
CA GLU A 701 7.23 12.94 8.90
C GLU A 701 8.21 12.31 9.89
N THR A 702 7.95 12.43 11.19
CA THR A 702 8.86 11.96 12.24
C THR A 702 8.74 10.45 12.48
N GLY A 703 7.52 9.88 12.40
CA GLY A 703 7.25 8.47 12.73
C GLY A 703 6.37 7.69 11.74
N GLY A 704 5.84 8.34 10.70
CA GLY A 704 4.94 7.73 9.72
C GLY A 704 5.55 7.46 8.33
N GLY A 705 6.85 7.75 8.15
CA GLY A 705 7.55 7.59 6.88
C GLY A 705 7.06 8.52 5.76
N LEU A 706 6.31 9.57 6.12
CA LEU A 706 5.83 10.57 5.17
C LEU A 706 6.96 11.53 4.79
N ARG A 707 7.02 11.94 3.52
CA ARG A 707 7.82 13.07 3.07
C ARG A 707 6.93 14.06 2.35
N ARG A 708 6.76 15.27 2.90
CA ARG A 708 5.81 16.26 2.36
C ARG A 708 6.05 16.59 0.88
N SER A 709 7.30 16.66 0.46
CA SER A 709 7.66 16.98 -0.93
C SER A 709 7.21 15.91 -1.91
N THR A 710 7.27 14.62 -1.53
CA THR A 710 6.86 13.54 -2.42
C THR A 710 5.35 13.35 -2.45
N GLU A 711 4.68 13.61 -1.33
CA GLU A 711 3.21 13.51 -1.25
C GLU A 711 2.50 14.81 -1.71
N VAL A 712 3.29 15.82 -2.12
CA VAL A 712 2.79 17.14 -2.55
C VAL A 712 1.94 17.82 -1.47
N LEU A 713 2.42 17.75 -0.23
CA LEU A 713 1.84 18.47 0.91
C LEU A 713 2.54 19.82 1.09
N PRO A 714 1.81 20.85 1.58
CA PRO A 714 2.34 22.20 1.67
C PRO A 714 3.50 22.32 2.65
N THR A 715 4.42 23.23 2.32
CA THR A 715 5.48 23.71 3.20
C THR A 715 4.91 24.51 4.37
N VAL A 716 5.72 24.72 5.41
CA VAL A 716 5.35 25.57 6.56
C VAL A 716 4.95 26.98 6.12
N GLN A 717 5.65 27.54 5.12
CA GLN A 717 5.36 28.87 4.59
C GLN A 717 4.00 28.91 3.86
N GLU A 718 3.69 27.90 3.07
CA GLU A 718 2.39 27.79 2.38
C GLU A 718 1.24 27.58 3.38
N LEU A 719 1.45 26.78 4.42
CA LEU A 719 0.48 26.61 5.51
C LEU A 719 0.19 27.93 6.23
N ALA A 720 1.23 28.69 6.59
CA ALA A 720 1.08 30.01 7.21
C ALA A 720 0.34 31.00 6.29
N ALA A 721 0.65 31.00 4.99
CA ALA A 721 -0.06 31.83 4.01
C ALA A 721 -1.55 31.45 3.90
N ARG A 722 -1.88 30.15 3.91
CA ARG A 722 -3.27 29.67 3.89
C ARG A 722 -4.02 30.05 5.18
N ALA A 723 -3.39 29.91 6.34
CA ALA A 723 -3.94 30.34 7.62
C ALA A 723 -4.28 31.84 7.62
N GLY A 724 -3.38 32.68 7.11
CA GLY A 724 -3.61 34.13 6.96
C GLY A 724 -4.75 34.47 5.99
N ALA A 725 -5.03 33.59 5.02
CA ALA A 725 -6.13 33.73 4.07
C ALA A 725 -7.44 33.04 4.51
N GLY A 726 -7.49 32.46 5.72
CA GLY A 726 -8.65 31.69 6.20
C GLY A 726 -8.94 30.43 5.38
N ARG A 727 -7.94 29.86 4.72
CA ARG A 727 -8.04 28.64 3.89
C ARG A 727 -7.41 27.45 4.59
N GLY A 728 -7.90 26.26 4.29
CA GLY A 728 -7.35 24.99 4.79
C GLY A 728 -6.56 24.20 3.75
N LEU A 729 -6.39 22.90 4.03
CA LEU A 729 -5.96 21.94 3.01
C LEU A 729 -7.10 21.65 2.02
N THR A 730 -6.73 21.33 0.79
CA THR A 730 -7.64 20.88 -0.28
C THR A 730 -8.01 19.41 -0.09
N ARG A 731 -9.08 18.97 -0.76
CA ARG A 731 -9.58 17.58 -0.67
C ARG A 731 -8.51 16.52 -1.00
N PRO A 732 -7.69 16.67 -2.06
CA PRO A 732 -6.63 15.70 -2.37
C PRO A 732 -5.50 15.67 -1.32
N GLU A 733 -5.19 16.79 -0.66
CA GLU A 733 -4.20 16.84 0.42
C GLU A 733 -4.74 16.13 1.68
N ILE A 734 -6.01 16.34 2.02
CA ILE A 734 -6.67 15.66 3.15
C ILE A 734 -6.80 14.15 2.88
N ALA A 735 -7.02 13.73 1.63
CA ALA A 735 -7.06 12.31 1.25
C ALA A 735 -5.75 11.58 1.60
N VAL A 736 -4.59 12.22 1.36
CA VAL A 736 -3.29 11.69 1.78
C VAL A 736 -3.21 11.56 3.30
N LEU A 737 -3.63 12.58 4.05
CA LEU A 737 -3.58 12.56 5.51
C LEU A 737 -4.51 11.49 6.10
N LEU A 738 -5.70 11.29 5.53
CA LEU A 738 -6.65 10.26 5.95
C LEU A 738 -6.04 8.86 5.80
N ALA A 739 -5.55 8.53 4.59
CA ALA A 739 -4.96 7.23 4.30
C ALA A 739 -3.70 6.97 5.14
N ARG A 740 -2.83 7.98 5.31
CA ARG A 740 -1.63 7.88 6.16
C ARG A 740 -1.97 7.71 7.64
N SER A 741 -3.02 8.37 8.12
CA SER A 741 -3.52 8.20 9.49
C SER A 741 -4.00 6.77 9.73
N LYS A 742 -4.76 6.18 8.81
CA LYS A 742 -5.20 4.77 8.90
C LYS A 742 -4.02 3.81 8.99
N ASN A 743 -2.99 4.02 8.16
CA ASN A 743 -1.79 3.18 8.18
C ASN A 743 -1.05 3.26 9.53
N VAL A 744 -0.87 4.47 10.07
CA VAL A 744 -0.20 4.66 11.37
C VAL A 744 -1.04 4.05 12.49
N VAL A 745 -2.34 4.31 12.52
CA VAL A 745 -3.24 3.76 13.54
C VAL A 745 -3.25 2.24 13.48
N CYS A 746 -3.37 1.64 12.30
CA CYS A 746 -3.36 0.19 12.14
C CYS A 746 -2.05 -0.42 12.66
N ARG A 747 -0.90 0.17 12.33
CA ARG A 747 0.41 -0.28 12.84
C ARG A 747 0.47 -0.19 14.37
N ASP A 748 0.12 0.96 14.93
CA ASP A 748 0.17 1.19 16.38
C ASP A 748 -0.79 0.26 17.15
N LEU A 749 -1.91 -0.16 16.53
CA LEU A 749 -2.81 -1.17 17.06
C LEU A 749 -2.20 -2.58 16.98
N LEU A 750 -1.59 -2.95 15.85
CA LEU A 750 -0.93 -4.24 15.67
C LEU A 750 0.24 -4.48 16.64
N GLU A 751 0.96 -3.41 16.97
CA GLU A 751 2.04 -3.38 17.97
C GLU A 751 1.52 -3.43 19.43
N SER A 752 0.20 -3.51 19.63
CA SER A 752 -0.45 -3.58 20.94
C SER A 752 -1.27 -4.85 21.12
N ASP A 753 -1.89 -4.98 22.29
CA ASP A 753 -2.85 -6.04 22.67
C ASP A 753 -4.30 -5.70 22.29
N VAL A 754 -4.58 -4.53 21.71
CA VAL A 754 -5.95 -4.13 21.30
C VAL A 754 -6.62 -5.17 20.40
N PRO A 755 -5.97 -5.75 19.37
CA PRO A 755 -6.63 -6.74 18.50
C PRO A 755 -7.04 -8.04 19.22
N ASP A 756 -6.47 -8.31 20.40
CA ASP A 756 -6.80 -9.51 21.20
C ASP A 756 -7.82 -9.23 22.30
N ASP A 757 -8.13 -7.96 22.58
CA ASP A 757 -9.08 -7.59 23.64
C ASP A 757 -10.48 -8.17 23.31
N PRO A 758 -11.12 -8.89 24.24
CA PRO A 758 -12.41 -9.53 24.03
C PRO A 758 -13.51 -8.61 23.49
N VAL A 759 -13.45 -7.31 23.78
CA VAL A 759 -14.45 -6.35 23.26
C VAL A 759 -14.43 -6.23 21.74
N PHE A 760 -13.31 -6.55 21.09
CA PHE A 760 -13.17 -6.54 19.63
C PHE A 760 -13.31 -7.94 19.01
N ALA A 761 -13.71 -8.96 19.78
CA ALA A 761 -13.86 -10.32 19.27
C ALA A 761 -14.85 -10.39 18.09
N ASP A 762 -15.93 -9.61 18.16
CA ASP A 762 -16.95 -9.57 17.11
C ASP A 762 -16.51 -8.81 15.86
N VAL A 763 -15.50 -7.92 15.94
CA VAL A 763 -15.00 -7.17 14.78
C VAL A 763 -14.47 -8.11 13.69
N ALA A 764 -13.78 -9.18 14.10
CA ALA A 764 -13.32 -10.20 13.16
C ALA A 764 -14.50 -10.94 12.52
N LEU A 765 -15.54 -11.29 13.28
CA LEU A 765 -16.73 -11.95 12.76
C LEU A 765 -17.53 -11.05 11.81
N GLU A 766 -17.63 -9.76 12.12
CA GLU A 766 -18.37 -8.77 11.33
C GLU A 766 -17.71 -8.44 9.99
N TYR A 767 -16.39 -8.66 9.87
CA TYR A 767 -15.67 -8.59 8.60
C TYR A 767 -16.22 -9.59 7.57
N PHE A 768 -16.61 -10.79 8.02
CA PHE A 768 -17.10 -11.84 7.13
C PHE A 768 -18.61 -11.69 6.87
N PRO A 769 -19.10 -12.12 5.69
CA PRO A 769 -20.52 -12.13 5.32
C PRO A 769 -21.37 -12.86 6.35
N ALA A 770 -22.55 -12.31 6.68
CA ALA A 770 -23.45 -12.80 7.71
C ALA A 770 -23.80 -14.28 7.53
N GLY A 771 -24.02 -14.73 6.30
CA GLY A 771 -24.33 -16.12 5.96
C GLY A 771 -23.22 -17.11 6.33
N MET A 772 -21.96 -16.65 6.41
CA MET A 772 -20.80 -17.49 6.72
C MET A 772 -20.40 -17.47 8.19
N ARG A 773 -20.79 -16.45 8.97
CA ARG A 773 -20.36 -16.29 10.37
C ARG A 773 -20.71 -17.48 11.26
N ALA A 774 -21.86 -18.10 11.01
CA ALA A 774 -22.30 -19.28 11.77
C ALA A 774 -21.54 -20.55 11.34
N VAL A 775 -21.26 -20.69 10.04
CA VAL A 775 -20.62 -21.88 9.45
C VAL A 775 -19.11 -21.90 9.70
N LEU A 776 -18.46 -20.72 9.65
CA LEU A 776 -17.01 -20.55 9.73
C LEU A 776 -16.56 -19.95 11.07
N ARG A 777 -17.36 -20.05 12.13
CA ARG A 777 -17.08 -19.36 13.40
C ARG A 777 -15.69 -19.70 13.96
N ASP A 778 -15.33 -20.98 13.97
CA ASP A 778 -14.04 -21.43 14.48
C ASP A 778 -12.90 -21.04 13.54
N GLU A 779 -13.11 -21.11 12.23
CA GLU A 779 -12.12 -20.72 11.22
C GLU A 779 -11.85 -19.21 11.22
N ILE A 780 -12.87 -18.39 11.50
CA ILE A 780 -12.72 -16.94 11.66
C ILE A 780 -11.99 -16.61 12.97
N ARG A 781 -12.30 -17.32 14.07
CA ARG A 781 -11.60 -17.15 15.35
C ARG A 781 -10.12 -17.50 15.22
N ASP A 782 -9.81 -18.59 14.52
CA ASP A 782 -8.45 -19.11 14.35
C ASP A 782 -7.78 -18.54 13.07
N HIS A 783 -8.38 -17.52 12.43
CA HIS A 783 -7.90 -16.99 11.15
C HIS A 783 -6.45 -16.47 11.29
N PRO A 784 -5.50 -16.86 10.42
CA PRO A 784 -4.10 -16.44 10.54
C PRO A 784 -3.89 -14.92 10.52
N LEU A 785 -4.78 -14.18 9.85
CA LEU A 785 -4.79 -12.72 9.78
C LEU A 785 -5.82 -12.05 10.71
N ARG A 786 -6.31 -12.74 11.75
CA ARG A 786 -7.35 -12.20 12.64
C ARG A 786 -6.93 -10.84 13.22
N ARG A 787 -5.68 -10.73 13.68
CA ARG A 787 -5.17 -9.49 14.30
C ARG A 787 -5.16 -8.34 13.30
N GLU A 788 -4.70 -8.60 12.09
CA GLU A 788 -4.63 -7.63 10.99
C GLU A 788 -6.02 -7.20 10.54
N ILE A 789 -6.97 -8.14 10.41
CA ILE A 789 -8.38 -7.82 10.12
C ILE A 789 -8.95 -6.88 11.19
N VAL A 790 -8.80 -7.21 12.46
CA VAL A 790 -9.33 -6.41 13.58
C VAL A 790 -8.68 -5.02 13.61
N ALA A 791 -7.34 -4.94 13.50
CA ALA A 791 -6.62 -3.67 13.53
C ALA A 791 -7.00 -2.77 12.35
N THR A 792 -7.07 -3.29 11.13
CA THR A 792 -7.47 -2.52 9.94
C THR A 792 -8.91 -2.02 10.04
N ARG A 793 -9.84 -2.85 10.55
CA ARG A 793 -11.24 -2.45 10.73
C ARG A 793 -11.39 -1.38 11.80
N ILE A 794 -10.75 -1.54 12.96
CA ILE A 794 -10.76 -0.51 14.01
C ILE A 794 -10.13 0.78 13.50
N ALA A 795 -8.98 0.72 12.82
CA ALA A 795 -8.31 1.89 12.29
C ALA A 795 -9.18 2.63 11.25
N SER A 796 -9.84 1.89 10.36
CA SER A 796 -10.74 2.47 9.37
C SER A 796 -11.94 3.13 10.03
N ASP A 797 -12.66 2.39 10.89
CA ASP A 797 -13.87 2.89 11.54
C ASP A 797 -13.57 4.11 12.42
N LEU A 798 -12.49 4.05 13.21
CA LEU A 798 -12.07 5.16 14.07
C LEU A 798 -11.74 6.40 13.24
N VAL A 799 -10.86 6.29 12.24
CA VAL A 799 -10.41 7.43 11.42
C VAL A 799 -11.53 8.00 10.57
N ASP A 800 -12.44 7.18 10.06
CA ASP A 800 -13.58 7.65 9.26
C ASP A 800 -14.58 8.45 10.12
N HIS A 801 -14.76 8.09 11.40
CA HIS A 801 -15.59 8.87 12.32
C HIS A 801 -14.90 10.14 12.83
N VAL A 802 -13.61 10.08 13.22
CA VAL A 802 -12.95 11.20 13.93
C VAL A 802 -12.12 12.11 13.01
N GLY A 803 -11.91 11.70 11.76
CA GLY A 803 -11.09 12.41 10.79
C GLY A 803 -9.58 12.35 11.07
N PRO A 804 -8.76 12.88 10.14
CA PRO A 804 -7.31 12.90 10.32
C PRO A 804 -6.90 13.87 11.44
N GLY A 805 -6.04 13.39 12.34
CA GLY A 805 -5.34 14.22 13.33
C GLY A 805 -5.98 14.33 14.71
N MET A 806 -7.24 13.94 14.90
CA MET A 806 -7.87 13.97 16.25
C MET A 806 -7.19 12.98 17.21
N ILE A 807 -6.84 11.79 16.75
CA ILE A 807 -6.12 10.79 17.57
C ILE A 807 -4.79 11.40 18.06
N TYR A 808 -3.99 11.94 17.14
CA TYR A 808 -2.72 12.59 17.47
C TYR A 808 -2.91 13.80 18.40
N GLN A 809 -3.99 14.56 18.25
CA GLN A 809 -4.31 15.63 19.19
C GLN A 809 -4.50 15.12 20.62
N LEU A 810 -5.20 14.00 20.80
CA LEU A 810 -5.38 13.40 22.12
C LEU A 810 -4.06 12.86 22.66
N GLU A 811 -3.22 12.25 21.83
CA GLU A 811 -1.87 11.80 22.22
C GLU A 811 -1.01 12.97 22.71
N GLU A 812 -0.98 14.07 21.96
CA GLU A 812 -0.19 15.26 22.31
C GLU A 812 -0.74 15.95 23.57
N ARG A 813 -2.06 16.11 23.68
CA ARG A 813 -2.70 16.83 24.78
C ARG A 813 -2.69 16.05 26.10
N LEU A 814 -2.86 14.73 26.04
CA LEU A 814 -3.07 13.88 27.22
C LEU A 814 -1.90 12.93 27.51
N GLY A 815 -0.87 12.88 26.66
CA GLY A 815 0.28 11.98 26.84
C GLY A 815 -0.08 10.50 26.66
N VAL A 816 -1.21 10.20 26.01
CA VAL A 816 -1.66 8.84 25.73
C VAL A 816 -1.12 8.35 24.38
N ARG A 817 -1.40 7.07 24.07
CA ARG A 817 -1.06 6.45 22.78
C ARG A 817 -2.33 5.96 22.08
N THR A 818 -2.25 5.76 20.77
CA THR A 818 -3.34 5.28 19.91
C THR A 818 -4.14 4.09 20.48
N PRO A 819 -3.52 3.06 21.10
CA PRO A 819 -4.27 1.96 21.73
C PRO A 819 -5.23 2.38 22.86
N ALA A 820 -4.92 3.45 23.60
CA ALA A 820 -5.81 3.98 24.63
C ALA A 820 -7.00 4.73 24.00
N VAL A 821 -6.75 5.50 22.94
CA VAL A 821 -7.80 6.22 22.19
C VAL A 821 -8.78 5.23 21.56
N ALA A 822 -8.29 4.14 20.96
CA ALA A 822 -9.13 3.10 20.37
C ALA A 822 -10.05 2.43 21.41
N ARG A 823 -9.55 2.15 22.62
CA ARG A 823 -10.34 1.61 23.74
C ARG A 823 -11.40 2.60 24.23
N ALA A 824 -11.04 3.86 24.41
CA ALA A 824 -11.99 4.91 24.80
C ALA A 824 -13.09 5.05 23.74
N TYR A 825 -12.73 5.04 22.45
CA TYR A 825 -13.70 5.07 21.36
C TYR A 825 -14.61 3.83 21.35
N ALA A 826 -14.10 2.64 21.67
CA ALA A 826 -14.92 1.44 21.79
C ALA A 826 -15.98 1.55 22.89
N VAL A 827 -15.62 2.12 24.06
CA VAL A 827 -16.60 2.42 25.13
C VAL A 827 -17.68 3.37 24.60
N ILE A 828 -17.28 4.48 23.97
CA ILE A 828 -18.21 5.51 23.48
C ILE A 828 -19.17 4.92 22.44
N ARG A 829 -18.64 4.22 21.45
CA ARG A 829 -19.42 3.58 20.40
C ARG A 829 -20.44 2.59 20.97
N ALA A 830 -20.04 1.78 21.95
CA ALA A 830 -20.89 0.77 22.58
C ALA A 830 -21.96 1.35 23.53
N VAL A 831 -21.67 2.46 24.21
CA VAL A 831 -22.58 3.10 25.19
C VAL A 831 -23.58 4.03 24.51
N PHE A 832 -23.17 4.76 23.46
CA PHE A 832 -23.98 5.84 22.87
C PHE A 832 -24.56 5.54 21.49
N ASP A 833 -24.29 4.35 20.91
CA ASP A 833 -24.71 3.99 19.55
C ASP A 833 -24.26 5.03 18.51
N THR A 834 -22.95 5.34 18.51
CA THR A 834 -22.37 6.40 17.66
C THR A 834 -22.60 6.14 16.17
N ASP A 835 -22.66 4.88 15.75
CA ASP A 835 -22.88 4.48 14.35
C ASP A 835 -24.27 4.93 13.86
N ARG A 836 -25.30 4.78 14.70
CA ARG A 836 -26.64 5.28 14.42
C ARG A 836 -26.65 6.79 14.24
N TRP A 837 -26.05 7.54 15.18
CA TRP A 837 -26.01 9.00 15.08
C TRP A 837 -25.24 9.50 13.86
N TRP A 838 -24.15 8.82 13.51
CA TRP A 838 -23.39 9.11 12.30
C TRP A 838 -24.24 8.91 11.03
N ALA A 839 -24.96 7.78 10.95
CA ALA A 839 -25.83 7.46 9.82
C ALA A 839 -26.98 8.48 9.66
N GLU A 840 -27.67 8.81 10.76
CA GLU A 840 -28.75 9.81 10.77
C GLU A 840 -28.23 11.21 10.37
N ALA A 841 -27.04 11.59 10.86
CA ALA A 841 -26.43 12.88 10.52
C ALA A 841 -26.04 12.99 9.05
N ARG A 842 -25.53 11.91 8.45
CA ARG A 842 -25.05 11.89 7.06
C ARG A 842 -26.14 12.22 6.04
N ASP A 843 -27.36 11.75 6.27
CA ASP A 843 -28.46 11.81 5.30
C ASP A 843 -29.36 13.07 5.49
N GLY A 844 -29.01 13.96 6.43
CA GLY A 844 -29.72 15.23 6.69
C GLY A 844 -29.28 16.41 5.82
N ALA A 845 -30.12 17.44 5.69
CA ALA A 845 -29.82 18.65 4.93
C ALA A 845 -28.57 19.41 5.45
N ASP A 846 -28.41 19.48 6.78
CA ASP A 846 -27.27 20.12 7.46
C ASP A 846 -26.18 19.11 7.84
N ARG A 847 -25.92 18.12 6.96
CA ARG A 847 -25.09 16.95 7.29
C ARG A 847 -23.72 17.28 7.89
N TRP A 848 -23.04 18.31 7.39
CA TRP A 848 -21.69 18.67 7.85
C TRP A 848 -21.67 19.28 9.25
N GLU A 849 -22.73 19.98 9.63
CA GLU A 849 -22.88 20.50 10.99
C GLU A 849 -23.14 19.34 11.96
N ARG A 850 -24.12 18.49 11.65
CA ARG A 850 -24.51 17.33 12.46
C ARG A 850 -23.39 16.31 12.62
N LEU A 851 -22.76 15.89 11.51
CA LEU A 851 -21.65 14.92 11.54
C LEU A 851 -20.50 15.43 12.41
N GLY A 852 -20.19 16.71 12.30
CA GLY A 852 -19.11 17.25 13.08
C GLY A 852 -19.51 17.65 14.51
N ALA A 853 -20.81 17.68 14.85
CA ALA A 853 -21.27 17.67 16.23
C ALA A 853 -21.05 16.27 16.86
N VAL A 854 -21.33 15.19 16.11
CA VAL A 854 -20.97 13.82 16.51
C VAL A 854 -19.46 13.72 16.76
N GLN A 855 -18.61 14.25 15.87
CA GLN A 855 -17.15 14.29 16.09
C GLN A 855 -16.75 15.02 17.38
N GLY A 856 -17.36 16.18 17.63
CA GLY A 856 -17.08 16.96 18.84
C GLY A 856 -17.48 16.21 20.11
N PHE A 857 -18.63 15.53 20.08
CA PHE A 857 -19.08 14.65 21.15
C PHE A 857 -18.07 13.51 21.40
N VAL A 858 -17.66 12.80 20.36
CA VAL A 858 -16.67 11.71 20.48
C VAL A 858 -15.35 12.23 21.05
N GLU A 859 -14.87 13.40 20.60
CA GLU A 859 -13.65 14.02 21.12
C GLU A 859 -13.74 14.33 22.61
N HIS A 860 -14.85 14.91 23.05
CA HIS A 860 -15.04 15.29 24.45
C HIS A 860 -15.19 14.06 25.36
N ALA A 861 -16.04 13.10 24.99
CA ALA A 861 -16.23 11.88 25.74
C ALA A 861 -14.94 11.05 25.81
N ALA A 862 -14.15 11.00 24.72
CA ALA A 862 -12.86 10.32 24.72
C ALA A 862 -11.85 11.03 25.63
N SER A 863 -11.79 12.37 25.59
CA SER A 863 -10.95 13.16 26.50
C SER A 863 -11.27 12.85 27.96
N TRP A 864 -12.56 12.82 28.32
CA TRP A 864 -13.01 12.53 29.67
C TRP A 864 -12.56 11.13 30.14
N ILE A 865 -12.81 10.07 29.34
CA ILE A 865 -12.39 8.71 29.67
C ILE A 865 -10.87 8.65 29.85
N LEU A 866 -10.11 9.21 28.91
CA LEU A 866 -8.65 9.14 28.89
C LEU A 866 -7.99 9.90 30.05
N ARG A 867 -8.62 10.97 30.56
CA ARG A 867 -8.11 11.75 31.70
C ARG A 867 -8.39 11.08 33.04
N LEU A 868 -9.55 10.43 33.20
CA LEU A 868 -10.05 10.00 34.50
C LEU A 868 -10.00 8.50 34.75
N ARG A 869 -9.78 7.68 33.71
CA ARG A 869 -9.69 6.23 33.85
C ARG A 869 -8.25 5.74 33.88
N PRO A 870 -7.97 4.66 34.63
CA PRO A 870 -6.66 4.05 34.63
C PRO A 870 -6.29 3.54 33.23
N SER A 871 -4.99 3.51 32.95
CA SER A 871 -4.42 2.93 31.74
C SER A 871 -3.59 1.70 32.11
N PRO A 872 -3.83 0.51 31.51
CA PRO A 872 -4.80 0.25 30.44
C PRO A 872 -6.26 0.29 30.92
N LEU A 873 -7.16 0.75 30.04
CA LEU A 873 -8.61 0.82 30.28
C LEU A 873 -9.25 -0.56 30.16
N ASP A 874 -10.01 -0.98 31.17
CA ASP A 874 -10.91 -2.14 31.07
C ASP A 874 -12.20 -1.70 30.36
N VAL A 875 -12.28 -1.97 29.06
CA VAL A 875 -13.38 -1.53 28.20
C VAL A 875 -14.70 -2.17 28.63
N THR A 876 -14.69 -3.45 29.00
CA THR A 876 -15.91 -4.18 29.37
C THR A 876 -16.47 -3.66 30.68
N ALA A 877 -15.61 -3.46 31.68
CA ALA A 877 -16.02 -2.90 32.96
C ALA A 877 -16.54 -1.47 32.82
N GLU A 878 -15.90 -0.64 31.98
CA GLU A 878 -16.33 0.74 31.77
C GLU A 878 -17.66 0.82 31.00
N ILE A 879 -17.88 -0.04 30.00
CA ILE A 879 -19.19 -0.15 29.34
C ILE A 879 -20.27 -0.54 30.36
N ALA A 880 -20.02 -1.55 31.19
CA ALA A 880 -20.96 -1.99 32.21
C ALA A 880 -21.26 -0.89 33.25
N ARG A 881 -20.24 -0.09 33.59
CA ARG A 881 -20.38 1.07 34.47
C ARG A 881 -21.26 2.16 33.86
N LEU A 882 -21.07 2.50 32.58
CA LEU A 882 -21.73 3.67 32.01
C LEU A 882 -23.11 3.36 31.42
N ARG A 883 -23.29 2.19 30.79
CA ARG A 883 -24.44 1.89 29.92
C ARG A 883 -25.80 2.15 30.57
N ALA A 884 -26.07 1.53 31.71
CA ALA A 884 -27.40 1.63 32.34
C ALA A 884 -27.75 3.06 32.76
N GLY A 885 -26.77 3.80 33.30
CA GLY A 885 -26.97 5.19 33.68
C GLY A 885 -27.19 6.10 32.47
N VAL A 886 -26.46 5.88 31.38
CA VAL A 886 -26.65 6.64 30.13
C VAL A 886 -28.00 6.34 29.50
N GLU A 887 -28.40 5.06 29.41
CA GLU A 887 -29.71 4.66 28.90
C GLU A 887 -30.86 5.29 29.71
N ASP A 888 -30.71 5.35 31.04
CA ASP A 888 -31.69 5.97 31.93
C ASP A 888 -31.80 7.50 31.70
N LEU A 889 -30.67 8.18 31.51
CA LEU A 889 -30.63 9.62 31.19
C LEU A 889 -31.24 9.93 29.83
N LEU A 890 -30.94 9.10 28.82
CA LEU A 890 -31.48 9.22 27.47
C LEU A 890 -33.00 9.02 27.43
N ALA A 891 -33.53 8.13 28.27
CA ALA A 891 -34.96 7.89 28.37
C ALA A 891 -35.75 9.03 29.05
N ASP A 892 -35.11 9.83 29.93
CA ASP A 892 -35.72 11.01 30.58
C ASP A 892 -35.65 12.27 29.70
N ALA A 893 -34.74 12.29 28.71
CA ALA A 893 -34.60 13.41 27.80
C ALA A 893 -35.90 13.59 26.97
N ALA A 894 -36.43 14.82 26.96
CA ALA A 894 -37.66 15.12 26.23
C ALA A 894 -37.48 14.81 24.72
N PRO A 895 -38.48 14.21 24.05
CA PRO A 895 -38.42 14.01 22.60
C PRO A 895 -38.38 15.39 21.90
N GLY A 896 -37.20 15.78 21.41
CA GLY A 896 -36.96 16.97 20.58
C GLY A 896 -36.51 16.60 19.17
N ASP A 897 -36.14 17.60 18.36
CA ASP A 897 -35.76 17.48 16.93
C ASP A 897 -34.39 16.80 16.67
N GLY A 898 -33.79 16.15 17.66
CA GLY A 898 -32.52 15.41 17.55
C GLY A 898 -31.76 15.26 18.88
N PRO A 899 -30.64 14.52 18.90
CA PRO A 899 -29.79 14.37 20.08
C PRO A 899 -29.07 15.67 20.45
N ASP A 900 -29.13 16.07 21.72
CA ASP A 900 -28.27 17.13 22.26
C ASP A 900 -26.87 16.56 22.53
N PHE A 901 -25.98 16.67 21.54
CA PHE A 901 -24.60 16.20 21.64
C PHE A 901 -23.80 16.87 22.77
N GLY A 902 -24.20 18.06 23.22
CA GLY A 902 -23.62 18.70 24.39
C GLY A 902 -23.95 17.90 25.65
N PHE A 903 -25.24 17.63 25.86
CA PHE A 903 -25.68 16.79 26.98
C PHE A 903 -25.12 15.36 26.93
N LEU A 904 -25.06 14.74 25.74
CA LEU A 904 -24.46 13.41 25.58
C LEU A 904 -23.00 13.36 26.03
N ALA A 905 -22.24 14.43 25.75
CA ALA A 905 -20.84 14.53 26.13
C ALA A 905 -20.65 14.60 27.66
N GLU A 906 -21.64 15.12 28.40
CA GLU A 906 -21.63 15.21 29.87
C GLU A 906 -22.08 13.91 30.57
N CYS A 907 -22.83 13.06 29.86
CA CYS A 907 -23.42 11.83 30.43
C CYS A 907 -22.40 10.93 31.16
N PRO A 908 -21.17 10.68 30.66
CA PRO A 908 -20.19 9.86 31.37
C PRO A 908 -19.87 10.40 32.77
N ALA A 909 -19.68 11.73 32.89
CA ALA A 909 -19.38 12.40 34.15
C ALA A 909 -20.56 12.39 35.13
N LEU A 910 -21.79 12.56 34.61
CA LEU A 910 -23.02 12.48 35.40
C LEU A 910 -23.20 11.09 36.01
N VAL A 911 -23.05 10.04 35.20
CA VAL A 911 -23.14 8.65 35.66
C VAL A 911 -22.01 8.30 36.64
N ASP A 912 -20.80 8.79 36.40
CA ASP A 912 -19.67 8.60 37.30
C ASP A 912 -19.91 9.20 38.68
N THR A 913 -20.45 10.41 38.71
CA THR A 913 -20.85 11.10 39.95
C THR A 913 -21.96 10.33 40.67
N ALA A 914 -22.96 9.87 39.91
CA ALA A 914 -24.07 9.08 40.42
C ALA A 914 -23.59 7.80 41.12
N HIS A 915 -22.68 7.07 40.48
CA HIS A 915 -22.06 5.86 41.03
C HIS A 915 -21.21 6.16 42.26
N THR A 916 -20.43 7.25 42.24
CA THR A 916 -19.57 7.64 43.37
C THR A 916 -20.38 8.02 44.62
N LEU A 917 -21.57 8.58 44.43
CA LEU A 917 -22.45 9.03 45.51
C LEU A 917 -23.58 8.04 45.84
N ASP A 918 -23.63 6.90 45.15
CA ASP A 918 -24.71 5.90 45.27
C ASP A 918 -26.11 6.53 45.15
N CYS A 919 -26.33 7.31 44.09
CA CYS A 919 -27.60 8.00 43.84
C CYS A 919 -28.04 7.88 42.37
N PRO A 920 -29.32 8.15 42.03
CA PRO A 920 -29.80 8.05 40.66
C PRO A 920 -29.14 9.06 39.72
N ALA A 921 -28.74 8.63 38.51
CA ALA A 921 -28.12 9.51 37.51
C ALA A 921 -29.02 10.69 37.12
N ARG A 922 -30.34 10.50 37.04
CA ARG A 922 -31.31 11.59 36.80
C ARG A 922 -31.26 12.70 37.85
N LEU A 923 -31.03 12.35 39.12
CA LEU A 923 -30.91 13.37 40.18
C LEU A 923 -29.65 14.22 39.94
N VAL A 924 -28.53 13.58 39.62
CA VAL A 924 -27.28 14.28 39.28
C VAL A 924 -27.47 15.19 38.07
N ALA A 925 -28.09 14.69 36.99
CA ALA A 925 -28.35 15.45 35.78
C ALA A 925 -29.24 16.67 36.03
N ARG A 926 -30.30 16.52 36.85
CA ARG A 926 -31.20 17.64 37.19
C ARG A 926 -30.52 18.69 38.06
N VAL A 927 -29.73 18.28 39.06
CA VAL A 927 -28.92 19.22 39.86
C VAL A 927 -27.87 19.90 39.00
N HIS A 928 -27.24 19.18 38.07
CA HIS A 928 -26.29 19.73 37.10
C HIS A 928 -26.94 20.80 36.22
N ALA A 929 -28.08 20.50 35.61
CA ALA A 929 -28.84 21.47 34.79
C ALA A 929 -29.27 22.68 35.62
N ALA A 930 -29.88 22.45 36.79
CA ALA A 930 -30.39 23.54 37.63
C ALA A 930 -29.26 24.45 38.17
N THR A 931 -28.11 23.89 38.54
CA THR A 931 -26.94 24.68 38.94
C THR A 931 -26.31 25.41 37.76
N GLY A 932 -26.28 24.79 36.58
CA GLY A 932 -25.83 25.42 35.34
C GLY A 932 -26.65 26.67 35.01
N SER A 933 -27.98 26.54 35.08
CA SER A 933 -28.93 27.63 34.86
C SER A 933 -28.83 28.72 35.91
N LEU A 934 -28.81 28.34 37.21
CA LEU A 934 -28.71 29.28 38.33
C LEU A 934 -27.43 30.13 38.26
N LEU A 935 -26.29 29.49 37.98
CA LEU A 935 -25.01 30.18 37.88
C LEU A 935 -24.82 30.90 36.55
N GLY A 936 -25.69 30.64 35.57
CA GLY A 936 -25.57 31.20 34.23
C GLY A 936 -24.33 30.72 33.48
N ILE A 937 -23.84 29.51 33.76
CA ILE A 937 -22.67 28.92 33.08
C ILE A 937 -23.04 28.12 31.83
N GLU A 938 -24.33 27.85 31.62
CA GLU A 938 -24.84 27.26 30.38
C GLU A 938 -24.43 28.11 29.17
N GLY A 939 -23.84 27.46 28.16
CA GLY A 939 -23.33 28.10 26.94
C GLY A 939 -22.05 28.92 27.13
N MET A 940 -21.41 28.92 28.31
CA MET A 940 -20.17 29.68 28.57
C MET A 940 -18.87 28.95 28.23
N SER A 941 -18.94 27.84 27.49
CA SER A 941 -17.74 27.18 27.01
C SER A 941 -16.99 28.11 26.05
N PRO A 942 -15.67 28.32 26.22
CA PRO A 942 -14.90 29.14 25.30
C PRO A 942 -15.04 28.59 23.89
N ASP A 943 -15.48 29.39 22.93
CA ASP A 943 -15.77 28.91 21.58
C ASP A 943 -14.62 29.16 20.60
N LEU A 944 -14.47 28.23 19.66
CA LEU A 944 -13.58 28.31 18.50
C LEU A 944 -14.23 29.09 17.34
N SER A 945 -15.39 29.72 17.56
CA SER A 945 -16.12 30.47 16.52
C SER A 945 -15.57 31.87 16.27
N THR A 946 -14.66 32.38 17.11
CA THR A 946 -14.11 33.73 16.97
C THR A 946 -12.64 33.72 16.53
N GLY A 947 -12.41 33.77 15.22
CA GLY A 947 -11.10 34.09 14.63
C GLY A 947 -10.28 32.88 14.12
N SER A 948 -9.10 33.19 13.56
CA SER A 948 -8.12 32.19 13.15
C SER A 948 -7.34 31.74 14.37
N HIS A 949 -7.55 30.50 14.81
CA HIS A 949 -6.91 29.93 15.99
C HIS A 949 -5.65 29.15 15.60
N THR A 950 -4.57 29.38 16.34
CA THR A 950 -3.40 28.52 16.26
C THR A 950 -3.71 27.14 16.87
N TRP A 951 -2.84 26.17 16.62
CA TRP A 951 -2.88 24.89 17.31
C TRP A 951 -2.92 25.03 18.84
N TRP A 952 -2.12 25.95 19.38
CA TRP A 952 -2.02 26.20 20.81
C TRP A 952 -3.30 26.81 21.37
N ASP A 953 -3.95 27.71 20.64
CA ASP A 953 -5.25 28.26 21.03
C ASP A 953 -6.31 27.16 21.10
N SER A 954 -6.35 26.29 20.08
CA SER A 954 -7.29 25.16 20.04
C SER A 954 -7.08 24.18 21.20
N THR A 955 -5.82 23.89 21.52
CA THR A 955 -5.45 23.03 22.64
C THR A 955 -5.82 23.66 23.98
N ALA A 956 -5.51 24.95 24.16
CA ALA A 956 -5.82 25.67 25.39
C ALA A 956 -7.34 25.81 25.62
N ILE A 957 -8.11 26.06 24.55
CA ILE A 957 -9.58 26.10 24.61
C ILE A 957 -10.14 24.74 25.02
N ALA A 958 -9.64 23.64 24.43
CA ALA A 958 -10.07 22.30 24.82
C ALA A 958 -9.75 22.00 26.29
N THR A 959 -8.54 22.34 26.77
CA THR A 959 -8.16 22.20 28.18
C THR A 959 -9.06 23.04 29.10
N ALA A 960 -9.34 24.29 28.74
CA ALA A 960 -10.20 25.15 29.53
C ALA A 960 -11.65 24.62 29.62
N ARG A 961 -12.18 24.06 28.52
CA ARG A 961 -13.49 23.38 28.52
C ARG A 961 -13.50 22.18 29.46
N ASP A 962 -12.50 21.31 29.32
CA ASP A 962 -12.34 20.12 30.17
C ASP A 962 -12.28 20.51 31.66
N GLU A 963 -11.51 21.55 32.02
CA GLU A 963 -11.46 22.00 33.40
C GLU A 963 -12.75 22.68 33.89
N LEU A 964 -13.49 23.39 33.03
CA LEU A 964 -14.77 24.01 33.40
C LEU A 964 -15.81 22.93 33.68
N ALA A 965 -15.90 21.92 32.81
CA ALA A 965 -16.77 20.76 32.98
C ALA A 965 -16.43 20.03 34.30
N ASP A 966 -15.15 19.68 34.53
CA ASP A 966 -14.72 19.00 35.76
C ASP A 966 -15.11 19.78 37.03
N ARG A 967 -15.00 21.12 36.99
CA ARG A 967 -15.37 21.98 38.13
C ARG A 967 -16.87 22.02 38.36
N HIS A 968 -17.67 22.04 37.30
CA HIS A 968 -19.14 22.00 37.43
C HIS A 968 -19.60 20.64 37.96
N HIS A 969 -19.09 19.53 37.43
CA HIS A 969 -19.36 18.20 37.98
C HIS A 969 -18.88 18.06 39.43
N GLY A 970 -17.69 18.58 39.75
CA GLY A 970 -17.19 18.63 41.12
C GLY A 970 -18.09 19.43 42.08
N LEU A 971 -18.67 20.53 41.60
CA LEU A 971 -19.65 21.32 42.35
C LEU A 971 -20.92 20.51 42.61
N VAL A 972 -21.48 19.88 41.58
CA VAL A 972 -22.68 19.03 41.70
C VAL A 972 -22.44 17.91 42.70
N ALA A 973 -21.29 17.24 42.62
CA ALA A 973 -20.91 16.20 43.57
C ALA A 973 -20.80 16.74 45.02
N ALA A 974 -20.24 17.93 45.21
CA ALA A 974 -20.14 18.58 46.51
C ALA A 974 -21.51 18.96 47.09
N ILE A 975 -22.41 19.49 46.25
CA ILE A 975 -23.79 19.81 46.62
C ILE A 975 -24.51 18.55 47.08
N LEU A 976 -24.53 17.50 46.26
CA LEU A 976 -25.25 16.26 46.58
C LEU A 976 -24.70 15.58 47.83
N ARG A 977 -23.38 15.60 48.05
CA ARG A 977 -22.75 15.00 49.23
C ARG A 977 -23.09 15.72 50.53
N ARG A 978 -23.31 17.03 50.50
CA ARG A 978 -23.52 17.87 51.69
C ARG A 978 -24.99 18.21 51.94
N ASP A 979 -25.73 18.44 50.86
CA ASP A 979 -27.09 18.98 50.87
C ASP A 979 -28.11 17.98 50.27
N GLY A 980 -27.69 16.81 49.81
CA GLY A 980 -28.56 15.71 49.36
C GLY A 980 -29.18 14.91 50.52
N ALA A 981 -30.32 14.25 50.28
CA ALA A 981 -30.97 13.41 51.28
C ALA A 981 -30.30 12.02 51.37
N PRO A 982 -30.02 11.47 52.57
CA PRO A 982 -29.31 10.20 52.70
C PRO A 982 -30.11 8.94 52.29
N THR A 983 -31.45 9.00 52.17
CA THR A 983 -32.29 7.77 52.03
C THR A 983 -33.62 7.95 51.26
N GLY A 984 -33.82 9.03 50.48
CA GLY A 984 -35.05 9.21 49.68
C GLY A 984 -34.84 10.10 48.45
N PRO A 985 -35.80 10.16 47.50
CA PRO A 985 -35.70 11.06 46.36
C PRO A 985 -35.73 12.50 46.87
N ALA A 986 -34.55 13.13 46.95
CA ALA A 986 -34.45 14.53 47.31
C ALA A 986 -35.07 15.36 46.19
N ASP A 987 -35.99 16.26 46.54
CA ASP A 987 -36.46 17.28 45.61
C ASP A 987 -35.27 18.18 45.24
N VAL A 988 -35.05 18.37 43.93
CA VAL A 988 -33.95 19.19 43.41
C VAL A 988 -34.03 20.60 44.00
N ASP A 989 -35.24 21.13 44.14
CA ASP A 989 -35.48 22.46 44.70
C ASP A 989 -35.06 22.54 46.18
N GLU A 990 -35.29 21.48 46.96
CA GLU A 990 -34.89 21.43 48.38
C GLU A 990 -33.37 21.34 48.53
N VAL A 991 -32.71 20.52 47.70
CA VAL A 991 -31.24 20.40 47.68
C VAL A 991 -30.61 21.75 47.35
N LEU A 992 -31.12 22.43 46.32
CA LEU A 992 -30.60 23.74 45.91
C LEU A 992 -30.90 24.82 46.93
N ALA A 993 -32.06 24.82 47.58
CA ALA A 993 -32.38 25.77 48.63
C ALA A 993 -31.43 25.64 49.84
N ARG A 994 -31.11 24.39 50.25
CA ARG A 994 -30.11 24.14 51.31
C ARG A 994 -28.73 24.64 50.92
N TRP A 995 -28.28 24.32 49.72
CA TRP A 995 -26.99 24.78 49.20
C TRP A 995 -26.90 26.31 49.14
N GLN A 996 -27.93 26.97 48.58
CA GLN A 996 -28.00 28.42 48.47
C GLN A 996 -27.97 29.12 49.83
N ALA A 997 -28.65 28.57 50.84
CA ALA A 997 -28.62 29.10 52.20
C ALA A 997 -27.24 28.98 52.86
N ARG A 998 -26.44 27.98 52.47
CA ARG A 998 -25.13 27.67 53.08
C ARG A 998 -23.98 28.49 52.49
N VAL A 999 -24.01 28.77 51.19
CA VAL A 999 -22.94 29.51 50.48
C VAL A 999 -23.43 30.70 49.63
N PRO A 1000 -24.31 31.57 50.15
CA PRO A 1000 -24.98 32.60 49.34
C PRO A 1000 -23.98 33.60 48.72
N ASP A 1001 -22.96 34.01 49.47
CA ASP A 1001 -21.96 34.99 49.00
C ASP A 1001 -21.11 34.44 47.84
N ALA A 1002 -20.75 33.16 47.90
CA ALA A 1002 -19.96 32.51 46.85
C ALA A 1002 -20.78 32.36 45.56
N ILE A 1003 -22.05 31.98 45.67
CA ILE A 1003 -22.99 31.89 44.54
C ILE A 1003 -23.20 33.27 43.91
N ALA A 1004 -23.43 34.31 44.72
CA ALA A 1004 -23.62 35.68 44.24
C ALA A 1004 -22.39 36.20 43.47
N ARG A 1005 -21.18 35.82 43.90
CA ARG A 1005 -19.94 36.18 43.21
C ARG A 1005 -19.83 35.55 41.82
N VAL A 1006 -20.08 34.24 41.70
CA VAL A 1006 -20.06 33.55 40.40
C VAL A 1006 -21.15 34.09 39.49
N THR A 1007 -22.38 34.25 39.98
CA THR A 1007 -23.52 34.74 39.19
C THR A 1007 -23.29 36.17 38.66
N ARG A 1008 -22.63 37.02 39.45
CA ARG A 1008 -22.24 38.36 39.01
C ARG A 1008 -21.19 38.29 37.90
N LEU A 1009 -20.15 37.49 38.08
CA LEU A 1009 -19.13 37.29 37.06
C LEU A 1009 -19.74 36.77 35.76
N THR A 1010 -20.58 35.74 35.82
CA THR A 1010 -21.19 35.15 34.62
C THR A 1010 -22.13 36.13 33.90
N THR A 1011 -22.87 36.96 34.65
CA THR A 1011 -23.65 38.07 34.09
C THR A 1011 -22.75 39.08 33.37
N GLU A 1012 -21.69 39.54 34.02
CA GLU A 1012 -20.72 40.47 33.42
C GLU A 1012 -20.05 39.87 32.17
N LEU A 1013 -19.70 38.58 32.20
CA LEU A 1013 -19.11 37.90 31.05
C LEU A 1013 -20.06 37.88 29.86
N ARG A 1014 -21.35 37.56 30.06
CA ARG A 1014 -22.39 37.57 29.01
C ARG A 1014 -22.59 38.95 28.40
N GLU A 1015 -22.64 39.98 29.23
CA GLU A 1015 -22.83 41.37 28.77
C GLU A 1015 -21.64 41.88 27.93
N ASN A 1016 -20.44 41.37 28.20
CA ASN A 1016 -19.20 41.81 27.55
C ASN A 1016 -18.79 40.98 26.31
N GLY A 1017 -19.70 40.16 25.76
CA GLY A 1017 -19.50 39.39 24.53
C GLY A 1017 -19.11 37.92 24.76
N PRO A 1018 -18.61 37.20 23.72
CA PRO A 1018 -18.30 35.78 23.82
C PRO A 1018 -17.21 35.48 24.87
N VAL A 1019 -17.26 34.28 25.45
CA VAL A 1019 -16.26 33.82 26.41
C VAL A 1019 -15.01 33.39 25.64
N ASP A 1020 -13.94 34.17 25.76
CA ASP A 1020 -12.62 33.83 25.26
C ASP A 1020 -11.83 33.00 26.29
N LEU A 1021 -10.62 32.55 25.93
CA LEU A 1021 -9.79 31.74 26.81
C LEU A 1021 -9.47 32.43 28.16
N PRO A 1022 -9.02 33.70 28.21
CA PRO A 1022 -8.85 34.41 29.48
C PRO A 1022 -10.11 34.43 30.36
N ARG A 1023 -11.27 34.74 29.78
CA ARG A 1023 -12.56 34.78 30.50
C ARG A 1023 -12.96 33.40 31.02
N ALA A 1024 -12.74 32.34 30.23
CA ALA A 1024 -12.96 30.96 30.66
C ALA A 1024 -12.05 30.57 31.84
N CYS A 1025 -10.77 30.96 31.80
CA CYS A 1025 -9.85 30.74 32.91
C CYS A 1025 -10.29 31.47 34.18
N THR A 1026 -10.78 32.71 34.08
CA THR A 1026 -11.34 33.47 35.21
C THR A 1026 -12.57 32.78 35.79
N LEU A 1027 -13.53 32.37 34.94
CA LEU A 1027 -14.71 31.62 35.37
C LEU A 1027 -14.31 30.31 36.07
N GLY A 1028 -13.35 29.58 35.51
CA GLY A 1028 -12.82 28.36 36.09
C GLY A 1028 -12.18 28.56 37.47
N ALA A 1029 -11.45 29.66 37.67
CA ALA A 1029 -10.89 30.00 38.97
C ALA A 1029 -12.00 30.28 40.02
N GLU A 1030 -13.07 30.99 39.63
CA GLU A 1030 -14.20 31.26 40.51
C GLU A 1030 -15.02 30.01 40.84
N LEU A 1031 -15.31 29.16 39.85
CA LEU A 1031 -15.98 27.88 40.08
C LEU A 1031 -15.18 27.01 41.05
N ARG A 1032 -13.85 26.98 40.95
CA ARG A 1032 -12.99 26.26 41.91
C ARG A 1032 -13.15 26.77 43.34
N LEU A 1033 -13.32 28.08 43.53
CA LEU A 1033 -13.58 28.65 44.87
C LEU A 1033 -14.97 28.30 45.37
N LEU A 1034 -15.97 28.29 44.49
CA LEU A 1034 -17.34 27.87 44.83
C LEU A 1034 -17.40 26.39 45.23
N VAL A 1035 -16.69 25.50 44.53
CA VAL A 1035 -16.55 24.09 44.92
C VAL A 1035 -15.98 23.98 46.33
N ARG A 1036 -14.85 24.65 46.61
CA ARG A 1036 -14.23 24.65 47.95
C ARG A 1036 -15.13 25.21 49.05
N ALA A 1037 -15.92 26.24 48.74
CA ALA A 1037 -16.88 26.81 49.69
C ALA A 1037 -18.01 25.82 49.97
N THR A 1038 -18.48 25.10 48.95
CA THR A 1038 -19.54 24.09 49.05
C THR A 1038 -19.08 22.83 49.80
N GLU A 1039 -17.80 22.46 49.67
CA GLU A 1039 -17.20 21.32 50.38
C GLU A 1039 -16.97 21.58 51.88
N ARG A 1040 -16.78 22.85 52.27
CA ARG A 1040 -16.66 23.27 53.67
C ARG A 1040 -18.03 23.23 54.36
#